data_AF-A0A9W9JNC5-F1
#
_entry.id   AF-A0A9W9JNC5-F1
#
_cell.length_a   1.000
_cell.length_b   1.000
_cell.length_c   1.000
_cell.angle_alpha   90.00
_cell.angle_beta   90.00
_cell.angle_gamma   90.00
#
_symmetry.space_group_name_H-M   'P 1'
#
loop_
_entity.id
_entity.type
_entity.pdbx_description
1 polymer ?
#
loop_
_entity_poly.entity_id
_entity_poly.type
_entity_poly.pdbx_seq_one_letter_code
_entity_poly.pdbx_strand_id
1 'polypeptide(L)'
;MAQPTDNVVDQVAQLNAARSLVLGDAAFYPQIVNGILPIVGASTRLELRRWGANFLAETFASPMLAVAQKEQLAPNVLQTIREILELPETDTAVLQSLVQTSASLYPLVFRHVVNHPQDSKSWETMSAIKQDILRRMDSFPCPVKLCCAKFIQRVVQVQTPGLISDPRRPEQNETSLAVVPRNHAVLSIPNLEAESSGLLDRLLGVFQEDISDALLVNATLNCLAPLIRTRQSIANKIINAVLEFYPAKHVRPPFTPTVRVSVKSMERTARALLINVLKKNPNHPLAGRMQMYIERLMQSRLEATDDASRKRGLPNEPTDGLDNAKRVRLNALSPPMLKIPPMAPGPASFDRLFTLTEDTGLSSFDVKQLPIDLVLKIVVPLLSQVHDSTLSQAVDAVRARYQTITKDQNLQWQQQQRAAAQDEDDDYEPEYQPMDVASVVSEEASAVAAEVADLQPELVSLGPFVLPQPPPLTEEEAGEIGRSAVARVFGMLNAAETSPAPAKSQSQQKLGFARLAGSTFDRDAWSVLLARLATRAPAGLENDQQTKGDALRKQTTISDSIRETLYRFILEDFRGRLNIAIIWLNEEWYNDRIQMKSAANHRDDTEEDSEPTVPLNYDTWATRLLDGFLAYLDSRDIKVLVRFLSEVPEITIPITQRVASLAKDPERVNLCVQSLMYLIMFRPPAREMCLNTVEDVYQTYEESRHAAGKVLAKWRPQSKALEPADAPESSEAKPITSEP
;
A
#
# COMPACT_ATOMS: atom_id res chain seq x y z
N MET A 1 13.76 42.00 -24.61
CA MET A 1 15.22 41.81 -24.55
C MET A 1 15.51 40.67 -23.60
N ALA A 2 15.94 39.52 -24.11
CA ALA A 2 16.27 38.37 -23.28
C ALA A 2 17.61 38.64 -22.58
N GLN A 3 17.59 38.82 -21.26
CA GLN A 3 18.82 38.79 -20.46
C GLN A 3 19.45 37.38 -20.58
N PRO A 4 20.78 37.25 -20.57
CA PRO A 4 21.46 35.96 -20.76
C PRO A 4 21.05 34.93 -19.69
N THR A 5 20.97 33.66 -20.07
CA THR A 5 20.56 32.53 -19.22
C THR A 5 21.59 32.17 -18.15
N ASP A 6 22.88 32.39 -18.41
CA ASP A 6 23.99 32.04 -17.49
C ASP A 6 23.92 32.79 -16.15
N ASN A 7 23.44 34.04 -16.15
CA ASN A 7 23.35 34.86 -14.94
C ASN A 7 22.34 34.29 -13.91
N VAL A 8 21.33 33.54 -14.35
CA VAL A 8 20.33 32.99 -13.40
C VAL A 8 20.88 31.81 -12.63
N VAL A 9 21.67 30.95 -13.28
CA VAL A 9 22.28 29.78 -12.64
C VAL A 9 23.23 30.25 -11.55
N ASP A 10 24.05 31.27 -11.84
CA ASP A 10 24.96 31.88 -10.86
C ASP A 10 24.20 32.55 -9.71
N GLN A 11 23.12 33.27 -9.99
CA GLN A 11 22.27 33.87 -8.95
C GLN A 11 21.62 32.81 -8.06
N VAL A 12 21.11 31.72 -8.63
CA VAL A 12 20.54 30.61 -7.87
C VAL A 12 21.61 29.92 -7.03
N ALA A 13 22.84 29.77 -7.53
CA ALA A 13 23.96 29.24 -6.76
C ALA A 13 24.31 30.13 -5.55
N GLN A 14 24.36 31.45 -5.74
CA GLN A 14 24.56 32.41 -4.64
C GLN A 14 23.43 32.36 -3.62
N LEU A 15 22.18 32.26 -4.07
CA LEU A 15 21.02 32.11 -3.19
C LEU A 15 21.09 30.79 -2.40
N ASN A 16 21.50 29.69 -3.02
CA ASN A 16 21.71 28.41 -2.33
C ASN A 16 22.82 28.48 -1.26
N ALA A 17 23.90 29.22 -1.53
CA ALA A 17 24.94 29.48 -0.52
C ALA A 17 24.37 30.30 0.66
N ALA A 18 23.56 31.32 0.38
CA ALA A 18 22.87 32.09 1.41
C ALA A 18 21.93 31.20 2.25
N ARG A 19 21.14 30.32 1.64
CA ARG A 19 20.30 29.36 2.37
C ARG A 19 21.12 28.43 3.26
N SER A 20 22.25 27.92 2.77
CA SER A 20 23.14 27.04 3.54
C SER A 20 23.71 27.74 4.78
N LEU A 21 24.07 29.02 4.67
CA LEU A 21 24.53 29.82 5.82
C LEU A 21 23.48 29.88 6.93
N VAL A 22 22.23 30.11 6.55
CA VAL A 22 21.14 30.30 7.52
C VAL A 22 20.69 28.97 8.15
N LEU A 23 20.84 27.86 7.43
CA LEU A 23 20.64 26.51 7.98
C LEU A 23 21.73 26.15 8.99
N GLY A 24 22.95 26.67 8.82
CA GLY A 24 24.04 26.52 9.79
C GLY A 24 23.85 27.37 11.04
N ASP A 25 23.45 28.64 10.87
CA ASP A 25 23.18 29.55 11.99
C ASP A 25 21.94 30.42 11.72
N ALA A 26 20.93 30.24 12.58
CA ALA A 26 19.66 30.96 12.50
C ALA A 26 19.79 32.47 12.75
N ALA A 27 20.90 32.95 13.32
CA ALA A 27 21.15 34.38 13.52
C ALA A 27 21.21 35.17 12.20
N PHE A 28 21.53 34.51 11.07
CA PHE A 28 21.62 35.17 9.77
C PHE A 28 20.28 35.34 9.05
N TYR A 29 19.18 34.70 9.51
CA TYR A 29 17.86 34.81 8.88
C TYR A 29 17.43 36.28 8.65
N PRO A 30 17.50 37.20 9.63
CA PRO A 30 17.04 38.57 9.43
C PRO A 30 17.79 39.32 8.34
N GLN A 31 19.12 39.16 8.28
CA GLN A 31 19.95 39.83 7.28
C GLN A 31 19.66 39.26 5.88
N ILE A 32 19.62 37.93 5.76
CA ILE A 32 19.45 37.26 4.47
C ILE A 32 18.05 37.47 3.92
N VAL A 33 17.00 37.34 4.73
CA VAL A 33 15.62 37.60 4.30
C VAL A 33 15.50 39.01 3.71
N ASN A 34 15.99 40.04 4.41
CA ASN A 34 15.92 41.41 3.91
C ASN A 34 16.76 41.62 2.63
N GLY A 35 17.90 40.95 2.52
CA GLY A 35 18.78 41.04 1.34
C GLY A 35 18.20 40.39 0.08
N ILE A 36 17.45 39.28 0.21
CA ILE A 36 16.93 38.55 -0.95
C ILE A 36 15.61 39.10 -1.50
N LEU A 37 14.81 39.82 -0.70
CA LEU A 37 13.46 40.28 -1.12
C LEU A 37 13.47 41.07 -2.45
N PRO A 38 14.42 41.98 -2.71
CA PRO A 38 14.52 42.65 -4.01
C PRO A 38 14.85 41.73 -5.19
N ILE A 39 15.52 40.59 -4.91
CA ILE A 39 16.02 39.63 -5.91
C ILE A 39 14.95 38.60 -6.30
N VAL A 40 13.98 38.35 -5.41
CA VAL A 40 12.93 37.32 -5.59
C VAL A 40 11.53 37.92 -5.77
N GLY A 41 11.45 39.22 -6.10
CA GLY A 41 10.20 39.96 -6.25
C GLY A 41 9.36 39.60 -7.49
N ALA A 42 8.20 40.24 -7.63
CA ALA A 42 7.23 39.93 -8.69
C ALA A 42 7.75 40.14 -10.12
N SER A 43 8.64 41.11 -10.33
CA SER A 43 9.25 41.42 -11.63
C SER A 43 10.38 40.47 -12.05
N THR A 44 10.72 39.49 -11.21
CA THR A 44 11.89 38.64 -11.40
C THR A 44 11.54 37.35 -12.15
N ARG A 45 12.57 36.67 -12.66
CA ARG A 45 12.38 35.42 -13.41
C ARG A 45 11.71 34.34 -12.56
N LEU A 46 11.00 33.43 -13.22
CA LEU A 46 10.24 32.38 -12.55
C LEU A 46 11.09 31.52 -11.61
N GLU A 47 12.33 31.18 -12.00
CA GLU A 47 13.25 30.37 -11.19
C GLU A 47 13.62 31.04 -9.86
N LEU A 48 13.93 32.34 -9.89
CA LEU A 48 14.23 33.13 -8.69
C LEU A 48 12.99 33.29 -7.80
N ARG A 49 11.81 33.49 -8.41
CA ARG A 49 10.54 33.52 -7.67
C ARG A 49 10.21 32.19 -7.00
N ARG A 50 10.43 31.06 -7.69
CA ARG A 50 10.27 29.71 -7.12
C ARG A 50 11.20 29.50 -5.94
N TRP A 51 12.47 29.87 -6.10
CA TRP A 51 13.46 29.77 -5.03
C TRP A 51 13.08 30.63 -3.82
N GLY A 52 12.75 31.92 -4.06
CA GLY A 52 12.39 32.85 -3.00
C GLY A 52 11.12 32.46 -2.27
N ALA A 53 10.07 32.06 -2.99
CA ALA A 53 8.83 31.62 -2.38
C ALA A 53 9.05 30.38 -1.49
N ASN A 54 9.87 29.42 -1.94
CA ASN A 54 10.20 28.23 -1.16
C ASN A 54 11.04 28.58 0.08
N PHE A 55 12.05 29.44 -0.08
CA PHE A 55 12.90 29.90 1.03
C PHE A 55 12.08 30.65 2.09
N LEU A 56 11.11 31.48 1.69
CA LEU A 56 10.21 32.15 2.63
C LEU A 56 9.31 31.14 3.37
N ALA A 57 8.78 30.14 2.66
CA ALA A 57 7.96 29.10 3.29
C ALA A 57 8.76 28.32 4.34
N GLU A 58 10.00 27.94 4.02
CA GLU A 58 10.93 27.27 4.94
C GLU A 58 11.31 28.16 6.14
N THR A 59 11.64 29.42 5.89
CA THR A 59 12.05 30.39 6.92
C THR A 59 10.99 30.55 7.99
N PHE A 60 9.74 30.80 7.59
CA PHE A 60 8.66 31.01 8.56
C PHE A 60 8.13 29.71 9.17
N ALA A 61 8.39 28.55 8.55
CA ALA A 61 8.12 27.24 9.14
C ALA A 61 9.23 26.73 10.08
N SER A 62 10.48 27.22 9.96
CA SER A 62 11.64 26.72 10.68
C SER A 62 11.51 26.82 12.21
N PRO A 63 11.68 25.74 12.98
CA PRO A 63 11.63 25.80 14.44
C PRO A 63 12.87 26.47 15.07
N MET A 64 13.97 26.59 14.30
CA MET A 64 15.25 27.16 14.78
C MET A 64 15.19 28.68 14.92
N LEU A 65 14.36 29.34 14.09
CA LEU A 65 14.17 30.78 14.15
C LEU A 65 13.14 31.14 15.22
N ALA A 66 13.55 31.96 16.19
CA ALA A 66 12.69 32.35 17.30
C ALA A 66 11.44 33.11 16.83
N VAL A 67 10.30 32.88 17.48
CA VAL A 67 9.01 33.49 17.12
C VAL A 67 9.09 35.02 17.13
N ALA A 68 9.80 35.61 18.09
CA ALA A 68 9.98 37.07 18.17
C ALA A 68 10.72 37.64 16.94
N GLN A 69 11.75 36.95 16.44
CA GLN A 69 12.45 37.35 15.22
C GLN A 69 11.56 37.20 13.98
N LYS A 70 10.73 36.15 13.93
CA LYS A 70 9.73 35.99 12.86
C LYS A 70 8.68 37.10 12.87
N GLU A 71 8.23 37.52 14.05
CA GLU A 71 7.28 38.63 14.22
C GLU A 71 7.86 39.94 13.67
N GLN A 72 9.15 40.20 13.90
CA GLN A 72 9.86 41.37 13.36
C GLN A 72 10.04 41.32 11.83
N LEU A 73 10.26 40.14 11.25
CA LEU A 73 10.46 39.99 9.81
C LEU A 73 9.15 39.96 9.01
N ALA A 74 8.04 39.56 9.65
CA ALA A 74 6.77 39.36 8.97
C ALA A 74 6.30 40.57 8.14
N PRO A 75 6.31 41.82 8.65
CA PRO A 75 5.87 42.99 7.89
C PRO A 75 6.66 43.23 6.59
N ASN A 76 7.97 42.94 6.59
CA ASN A 76 8.86 43.22 5.46
C ASN A 76 8.54 42.34 4.24
N VAL A 77 8.04 41.13 4.48
CA VAL A 77 7.80 40.13 3.43
C VAL A 77 6.40 40.25 2.83
N LEU A 78 5.44 40.87 3.54
CA LEU A 78 4.04 40.96 3.12
C LEU A 78 3.86 41.58 1.74
N GLN A 79 4.57 42.68 1.47
CA GLN A 79 4.42 43.39 0.21
C GLN A 79 4.88 42.53 -0.98
N THR A 80 6.02 41.83 -0.84
CA THR A 80 6.53 40.91 -1.86
C THR A 80 5.55 39.76 -2.14
N ILE A 81 4.96 39.17 -1.10
CA ILE A 81 3.97 38.09 -1.27
C ILE A 81 2.74 38.60 -2.03
N ARG A 82 2.23 39.78 -1.65
CA ARG A 82 1.07 40.40 -2.30
C ARG A 82 1.34 40.63 -3.79
N GLU A 83 2.47 41.25 -4.12
CA GLU A 83 2.83 41.55 -5.51
C GLU A 83 2.96 40.28 -6.35
N ILE A 84 3.52 39.19 -5.81
CA ILE A 84 3.63 37.93 -6.56
C ILE A 84 2.27 37.25 -6.72
N LEU A 85 1.38 37.33 -5.72
CA LEU A 85 0.02 36.79 -5.82
C LEU A 85 -0.83 37.50 -6.87
N GLU A 86 -0.68 38.82 -7.01
CA GLU A 86 -1.43 39.66 -7.96
C GLU A 86 -1.03 39.41 -9.44
N LEU A 87 0.03 38.63 -9.70
CA LEU A 87 0.45 38.28 -11.06
C LEU A 87 -0.55 37.34 -11.78
N PRO A 88 -0.88 37.60 -13.05
CA PRO A 88 -1.85 36.81 -13.81
C PRO A 88 -1.36 35.38 -14.11
N GLU A 89 -0.05 35.22 -14.35
CA GLU A 89 0.58 33.93 -14.60
C GLU A 89 1.35 33.49 -13.35
N THR A 90 0.70 32.66 -12.53
CA THR A 90 1.31 32.12 -11.32
C THR A 90 1.52 30.62 -11.42
N ASP A 91 2.78 30.21 -11.29
CA ASP A 91 3.20 28.81 -11.24
C ASP A 91 2.67 28.10 -9.99
N THR A 92 2.37 26.80 -10.12
CA THR A 92 1.78 26.00 -9.04
C THR A 92 2.69 25.93 -7.80
N ALA A 93 4.00 25.74 -7.98
CA ALA A 93 4.93 25.62 -6.86
C ALA A 93 5.11 26.95 -6.11
N VAL A 94 5.11 28.07 -6.85
CA VAL A 94 5.12 29.42 -6.26
C VAL A 94 3.86 29.63 -5.43
N LEU A 95 2.67 29.35 -5.98
CA LEU A 95 1.41 29.51 -5.26
C LEU A 95 1.35 28.66 -3.98
N GLN A 96 1.79 27.40 -4.03
CA GLN A 96 1.85 26.55 -2.84
C GLN A 96 2.69 27.20 -1.73
N SER A 97 3.91 27.62 -2.09
CA SER A 97 4.86 28.20 -1.15
C SER A 97 4.37 29.53 -0.58
N LEU A 98 3.74 30.38 -1.40
CA LEU A 98 3.15 31.65 -0.94
C LEU A 98 1.97 31.42 0.00
N VAL A 99 1.09 30.44 -0.27
CA VAL A 99 -0.04 30.14 0.62
C VAL A 99 0.44 29.54 1.95
N GLN A 100 1.45 28.66 1.92
CA GLN A 100 2.08 28.11 3.13
C GLN A 100 2.77 29.19 3.97
N THR A 101 3.50 30.10 3.31
CA THR A 101 4.12 31.26 3.96
C THR A 101 3.03 32.12 4.59
N SER A 102 1.96 32.43 3.85
CA SER A 102 0.81 33.20 4.34
C SER A 102 0.15 32.57 5.57
N ALA A 103 0.07 31.23 5.63
CA ALA A 103 -0.46 30.51 6.80
C ALA A 103 0.41 30.63 8.05
N SER A 104 1.73 30.78 7.86
CA SER A 104 2.71 31.00 8.93
C SER A 104 2.75 32.47 9.36
N LEU A 105 2.60 33.40 8.42
CA LEU A 105 2.62 34.83 8.65
C LEU A 105 1.36 35.35 9.34
N TYR A 106 0.18 34.84 9.01
CA TYR A 106 -1.08 35.32 9.57
C TYR A 106 -1.10 35.50 11.11
N PRO A 107 -0.73 34.49 11.93
CA PRO A 107 -0.64 34.65 13.38
C PRO A 107 0.43 35.66 13.82
N LEU A 108 1.56 35.74 13.12
CA LEU A 108 2.65 36.67 13.47
C LEU A 108 2.23 38.12 13.22
N VAL A 109 1.66 38.40 12.05
CA VAL A 109 1.15 39.73 11.69
C VAL A 109 0.00 40.13 12.60
N PHE A 110 -0.91 39.18 12.91
CA PHE A 110 -2.00 39.44 13.85
C PHE A 110 -1.48 39.87 15.22
N ARG A 111 -0.48 39.15 15.76
CA ARG A 111 0.15 39.49 17.05
C ARG A 111 0.87 40.84 17.00
N HIS A 112 1.63 41.11 15.93
CA HIS A 112 2.32 42.38 15.72
C HIS A 112 1.33 43.56 15.73
N VAL A 113 0.20 43.43 15.03
CA VAL A 113 -0.83 44.48 14.95
C VAL A 113 -1.53 44.70 16.30
N VAL A 114 -1.76 43.63 17.08
CA VAL A 114 -2.28 43.76 18.45
C VAL A 114 -1.32 44.55 19.35
N ASN A 115 -0.01 44.35 19.20
CA ASN A 115 1.02 45.05 19.97
C ASN A 115 1.32 46.46 19.44
N HIS A 116 1.08 46.71 18.15
CA HIS A 116 1.33 47.99 17.46
C HIS A 116 0.09 48.49 16.71
N PRO A 117 -0.93 49.01 17.41
CA PRO A 117 -2.21 49.41 16.78
C PRO A 117 -2.09 50.50 15.70
N GLN A 118 -0.98 51.25 15.69
CA GLN A 118 -0.64 52.26 14.68
C GLN A 118 -0.27 51.69 13.30
N ASP A 119 0.13 50.41 13.21
CA ASP A 119 0.53 49.79 11.95
C ASP A 119 -0.68 49.18 11.21
N SER A 120 -1.57 50.05 10.71
CA SER A 120 -2.74 49.62 9.93
C SER A 120 -2.35 48.99 8.58
N LYS A 121 -1.24 49.45 8.00
CA LYS A 121 -0.78 49.04 6.66
C LYS A 121 -0.43 47.54 6.61
N SER A 122 0.24 47.01 7.63
CA SER A 122 0.55 45.58 7.71
C SER A 122 -0.73 44.73 7.74
N TRP A 123 -1.75 45.15 8.51
CA TRP A 123 -3.03 44.45 8.58
C TRP A 123 -3.83 44.52 7.27
N GLU A 124 -3.87 45.69 6.63
CA GLU A 124 -4.51 45.89 5.33
C GLU A 124 -3.88 44.99 4.26
N THR A 125 -2.55 44.91 4.22
CA THR A 125 -1.80 44.08 3.26
C THR A 125 -2.07 42.59 3.50
N MET A 126 -2.03 42.13 4.76
CA MET A 126 -2.37 40.73 5.10
C MET A 126 -3.84 40.42 4.80
N SER A 127 -4.76 41.36 5.02
CA SER A 127 -6.17 41.21 4.68
C SER A 127 -6.38 41.09 3.17
N ALA A 128 -5.66 41.87 2.36
CA ALA A 128 -5.67 41.77 0.91
C ALA A 128 -5.17 40.39 0.42
N ILE A 129 -4.03 39.90 0.96
CA ILE A 129 -3.51 38.56 0.67
C ILE A 129 -4.55 37.49 1.01
N LYS A 130 -5.14 37.56 2.21
CA LYS A 130 -6.19 36.63 2.65
C LYS A 130 -7.37 36.63 1.68
N GLN A 131 -7.88 37.79 1.31
CA GLN A 131 -9.00 37.91 0.38
C GLN A 131 -8.66 37.36 -1.01
N ASP A 132 -7.45 37.59 -1.53
CA ASP A 132 -7.05 37.06 -2.83
C ASP A 132 -6.97 35.53 -2.85
N ILE A 133 -6.33 34.93 -1.84
CA ILE A 133 -6.25 33.47 -1.68
C ILE A 133 -7.65 32.86 -1.59
N LEU A 134 -8.54 33.43 -0.77
CA LEU A 134 -9.89 32.92 -0.56
C LEU A 134 -10.80 33.06 -1.79
N ARG A 135 -10.61 34.12 -2.58
CA ARG A 135 -11.36 34.36 -3.82
C ARG A 135 -10.98 33.36 -4.92
N ARG A 136 -9.70 33.00 -4.99
CA ARG A 136 -9.13 32.11 -6.02
C ARG A 136 -9.07 30.64 -5.60
N MET A 137 -9.40 30.30 -4.35
CA MET A 137 -9.22 28.95 -3.82
C MET A 137 -9.88 27.85 -4.67
N ASP A 138 -11.08 28.09 -5.20
CA ASP A 138 -11.81 27.07 -5.96
C ASP A 138 -11.23 26.84 -7.36
N SER A 139 -10.55 27.84 -7.94
CA SER A 139 -9.88 27.75 -9.24
C SER A 139 -8.46 27.21 -9.16
N PHE A 140 -7.88 27.10 -7.98
CA PHE A 140 -6.52 26.57 -7.81
C PHE A 140 -6.42 25.06 -8.10
N PRO A 141 -5.23 24.58 -8.54
CA PRO A 141 -4.96 23.16 -8.66
C PRO A 141 -4.95 22.47 -7.28
N CYS A 142 -5.21 21.16 -7.24
CA CYS A 142 -5.33 20.38 -5.99
C CYS A 142 -4.17 20.62 -5.00
N PRO A 143 -2.88 20.63 -5.41
CA PRO A 143 -1.77 20.85 -4.48
C PRO A 143 -1.80 22.21 -3.75
N VAL A 144 -2.34 23.25 -4.40
CA VAL A 144 -2.51 24.58 -3.81
C VAL A 144 -3.76 24.61 -2.93
N LYS A 145 -4.87 23.96 -3.34
CA LYS A 145 -6.08 23.81 -2.51
C LYS A 145 -5.78 23.17 -1.14
N LEU A 146 -4.90 22.17 -1.10
CA LEU A 146 -4.42 21.57 0.16
C LEU A 146 -3.74 22.61 1.08
N CYS A 147 -2.92 23.48 0.50
CA CYS A 147 -2.28 24.57 1.24
C CYS A 147 -3.32 25.60 1.72
N CYS A 148 -4.34 25.89 0.91
CA CYS A 148 -5.44 26.79 1.29
C CYS A 148 -6.25 26.23 2.48
N ALA A 149 -6.50 24.92 2.55
CA ALA A 149 -7.14 24.30 3.71
C ALA A 149 -6.34 24.55 5.01
N LYS A 150 -5.00 24.45 4.93
CA LYS A 150 -4.11 24.78 6.05
C LYS A 150 -4.10 26.28 6.38
N PHE A 151 -4.16 27.15 5.38
CA PHE A 151 -4.28 28.59 5.56
C PHE A 151 -5.57 28.95 6.30
N ILE A 152 -6.72 28.44 5.84
CA ILE A 152 -8.03 28.62 6.48
C ILE A 152 -8.00 28.12 7.92
N GLN A 153 -7.41 26.94 8.17
CA GLN A 153 -7.23 26.41 9.52
C GLN A 153 -6.52 27.39 10.45
N ARG A 154 -5.42 28.03 9.99
CA ARG A 154 -4.66 29.00 10.79
C ARG A 154 -5.45 30.29 11.00
N VAL A 155 -6.16 30.77 9.98
CA VAL A 155 -7.02 31.95 10.08
C VAL A 155 -8.14 31.72 11.11
N VAL A 156 -8.88 30.61 11.01
CA VAL A 156 -9.94 30.24 11.96
C VAL A 156 -9.38 30.08 13.37
N GLN A 157 -8.21 29.45 13.51
CA GLN A 157 -7.57 29.30 14.82
C GLN A 157 -7.28 30.66 15.47
N VAL A 158 -6.73 31.62 14.74
CA VAL A 158 -6.40 32.95 15.28
C VAL A 158 -7.68 33.78 15.52
N GLN A 159 -8.64 33.71 14.61
CA GLN A 159 -9.91 34.45 14.67
C GLN A 159 -11.01 33.77 15.50
N THR A 160 -10.65 32.82 16.35
CA THR A 160 -11.56 32.22 17.34
C THR A 160 -10.95 32.45 18.72
N PRO A 161 -11.73 32.85 19.75
CA PRO A 161 -11.22 33.01 21.10
C PRO A 161 -10.53 31.74 21.60
N GLY A 162 -9.27 31.86 22.00
CA GLY A 162 -8.48 30.79 22.61
C GLY A 162 -8.61 30.77 24.13
N LEU A 163 -8.04 29.73 24.75
CA LEU A 163 -7.90 29.69 26.21
C LEU A 163 -6.77 30.65 26.63
N ILE A 164 -7.07 31.52 27.60
CA ILE A 164 -6.05 32.37 28.23
C ILE A 164 -5.44 31.58 29.39
N SER A 165 -4.15 31.27 29.30
CA SER A 165 -3.43 30.52 30.33
C SER A 165 -3.13 31.38 31.55
N ASP A 166 -2.55 32.57 31.34
CA ASP A 166 -2.33 33.57 32.39
C ASP A 166 -2.68 34.98 31.86
N PRO A 167 -3.73 35.63 32.39
CA PRO A 167 -4.09 36.99 32.02
C PRO A 167 -3.00 38.04 32.31
N ARG A 168 -2.06 37.75 33.22
CA ARG A 168 -0.98 38.67 33.61
C ARG A 168 0.22 38.64 32.68
N ARG A 169 0.33 37.59 31.85
CA ARG A 169 1.44 37.36 30.91
C ARG A 169 0.93 37.20 29.48
N PRO A 170 0.40 38.28 28.86
CA PRO A 170 -0.12 38.25 27.50
C PRO A 170 0.93 37.81 26.45
N GLU A 171 2.22 38.01 26.76
CA GLU A 171 3.34 37.58 25.93
C GLU A 171 3.45 36.05 25.81
N GLN A 172 2.97 35.30 26.79
CA GLN A 172 2.99 33.83 26.80
C GLN A 172 1.70 33.19 26.26
N ASN A 173 0.63 33.98 26.12
CA ASN A 173 -0.65 33.49 25.62
C ASN A 173 -0.61 33.21 24.11
N GLU A 174 -1.30 32.14 23.69
CA GLU A 174 -1.47 31.80 22.28
C GLU A 174 -2.13 32.96 21.51
N THR A 175 -1.62 33.25 20.31
CA THR A 175 -2.24 34.26 19.45
C THR A 175 -3.66 33.86 19.06
N SER A 176 -4.63 34.63 19.54
CA SER A 176 -6.06 34.43 19.30
C SER A 176 -6.83 35.73 19.54
N LEU A 177 -8.13 35.76 19.18
CA LEU A 177 -9.02 36.87 19.50
C LEU A 177 -9.06 37.22 20.99
N ALA A 178 -8.76 36.27 21.87
CA ALA A 178 -8.79 36.49 23.32
C ALA A 178 -7.73 37.49 23.80
N VAL A 179 -6.67 37.73 23.01
CA VAL A 179 -5.60 38.69 23.33
C VAL A 179 -5.92 40.10 22.81
N VAL A 180 -6.95 40.25 21.95
CA VAL A 180 -7.28 41.54 21.34
C VAL A 180 -8.03 42.44 22.35
N PRO A 181 -7.57 43.67 22.60
CA PRO A 181 -8.31 44.66 23.38
C PRO A 181 -9.67 44.98 22.74
N ARG A 182 -10.71 45.18 23.55
CA ARG A 182 -12.07 45.47 23.06
C ARG A 182 -12.15 46.74 22.18
N ASN A 183 -11.31 47.73 22.46
CA ASN A 183 -11.25 49.01 21.75
C ASN A 183 -10.01 49.09 20.85
N HIS A 184 -9.75 48.07 20.03
CA HIS A 184 -8.63 48.08 19.09
C HIS A 184 -8.96 48.93 17.86
N ALA A 185 -8.06 49.83 17.44
CA ALA A 185 -8.31 50.78 16.35
C ALA A 185 -8.48 50.10 14.97
N VAL A 186 -7.77 49.00 14.74
CA VAL A 186 -7.71 48.31 13.43
C VAL A 186 -8.49 46.98 13.39
N LEU A 187 -8.64 46.29 14.52
CA LEU A 187 -9.13 44.91 14.58
C LEU A 187 -10.54 44.90 15.15
N SER A 188 -11.53 44.70 14.29
CA SER A 188 -12.94 44.60 14.69
C SER A 188 -13.29 43.15 15.06
N ILE A 189 -13.42 42.87 16.36
CA ILE A 189 -13.73 41.52 16.88
C ILE A 189 -15.00 40.91 16.22
N PRO A 190 -16.15 41.62 16.13
CA PRO A 190 -17.36 41.02 15.54
C PRO A 190 -17.17 40.61 14.08
N ASN A 191 -16.43 41.39 13.30
CA ASN A 191 -16.17 41.09 11.89
C ASN A 191 -15.28 39.86 11.74
N LEU A 192 -14.25 39.73 12.60
CA LEU A 192 -13.33 38.60 12.58
C LEU A 192 -14.00 37.29 13.05
N GLU A 193 -14.93 37.36 14.01
CA GLU A 193 -15.72 36.19 14.44
C GLU A 193 -16.70 35.74 13.35
N ALA A 194 -17.37 36.67 12.69
CA ALA A 194 -18.26 36.35 11.57
C ALA A 194 -17.48 35.71 10.41
N GLU A 195 -16.31 36.27 10.07
CA GLU A 195 -15.41 35.72 9.05
C GLU A 195 -14.94 34.31 9.42
N SER A 196 -14.50 34.08 10.66
CA SER A 196 -14.01 32.77 11.09
C SER A 196 -15.09 31.69 11.09
N SER A 197 -16.33 32.05 11.45
CA SER A 197 -17.47 31.14 11.33
C SER A 197 -17.72 30.74 9.89
N GLY A 198 -17.74 31.70 8.95
CA GLY A 198 -17.95 31.42 7.53
C GLY A 198 -16.81 30.59 6.91
N LEU A 199 -15.56 30.86 7.30
CA LEU A 199 -14.40 30.08 6.88
C LEU A 199 -14.41 28.65 7.43
N LEU A 200 -14.87 28.47 8.67
CA LEU A 200 -15.06 27.15 9.24
C LEU A 200 -16.13 26.36 8.47
N ASP A 201 -17.25 26.99 8.12
CA ASP A 201 -18.29 26.36 7.31
C ASP A 201 -17.79 25.96 5.93
N ARG A 202 -17.01 26.83 5.28
CA ARG A 202 -16.36 26.50 4.01
C ARG A 202 -15.40 25.32 4.13
N LEU A 203 -14.63 25.23 5.22
CA LEU A 203 -13.71 24.12 5.46
C LEU A 203 -14.46 22.80 5.69
N LEU A 204 -15.60 22.84 6.40
CA LEU A 204 -16.44 21.67 6.68
C LEU A 204 -17.28 21.24 5.46
N GLY A 205 -17.54 22.13 4.51
CA GLY A 205 -18.28 21.84 3.27
C GLY A 205 -17.70 20.67 2.47
N VAL A 206 -16.40 20.42 2.58
CA VAL A 206 -15.71 19.27 1.95
C VAL A 206 -16.28 17.91 2.39
N PHE A 207 -17.02 17.83 3.50
CA PHE A 207 -17.67 16.58 3.92
C PHE A 207 -19.05 16.34 3.29
N GLN A 208 -19.63 17.36 2.65
CA GLN A 208 -20.96 17.32 2.06
C GLN A 208 -20.92 17.23 0.53
N GLU A 209 -19.76 17.45 -0.08
CA GLU A 209 -19.60 17.43 -1.54
C GLU A 209 -19.63 16.00 -2.11
N ASP A 210 -20.49 15.76 -3.09
CA ASP A 210 -20.70 14.46 -3.75
C ASP A 210 -19.44 13.87 -4.42
N ILE A 211 -18.47 14.72 -4.78
CA ILE A 211 -17.21 14.33 -5.43
C ILE A 211 -16.05 14.91 -4.62
N SER A 212 -15.89 14.40 -3.41
CA SER A 212 -14.82 14.86 -2.52
C SER A 212 -13.51 14.13 -2.85
N ASP A 213 -12.48 14.88 -3.25
CA ASP A 213 -11.12 14.35 -3.38
C ASP A 213 -10.62 13.87 -2.00
N ALA A 214 -10.20 12.61 -1.92
CA ALA A 214 -9.69 12.03 -0.69
C ALA A 214 -8.48 12.79 -0.13
N LEU A 215 -7.68 13.44 -0.99
CA LEU A 215 -6.57 14.29 -0.53
C LEU A 215 -7.09 15.50 0.25
N LEU A 216 -8.10 16.21 -0.28
CA LEU A 216 -8.71 17.36 0.37
C LEU A 216 -9.42 16.98 1.66
N VAL A 217 -10.20 15.88 1.65
CA VAL A 217 -10.87 15.37 2.85
C VAL A 217 -9.85 15.06 3.96
N ASN A 218 -8.77 14.34 3.62
CA ASN A 218 -7.73 14.01 4.59
C ASN A 218 -6.99 15.25 5.10
N ALA A 219 -6.68 16.21 4.22
CA ALA A 219 -6.07 17.47 4.63
C ALA A 219 -6.98 18.26 5.58
N THR A 220 -8.27 18.34 5.27
CA THR A 220 -9.29 18.97 6.12
C THR A 220 -9.36 18.27 7.49
N LEU A 221 -9.51 16.93 7.54
CA LEU A 221 -9.55 16.18 8.80
C LEU A 221 -8.31 16.43 9.68
N ASN A 222 -7.12 16.46 9.09
CA ASN A 222 -5.88 16.78 9.81
C ASN A 222 -5.83 18.24 10.29
N CYS A 223 -6.39 19.17 9.51
CA CYS A 223 -6.51 20.58 9.88
C CYS A 223 -7.54 20.82 11.01
N LEU A 224 -8.56 19.97 11.14
CA LEU A 224 -9.55 20.07 12.20
C LEU A 224 -9.02 19.63 13.57
N ALA A 225 -8.06 18.70 13.62
CA ALA A 225 -7.44 18.22 14.86
C ALA A 225 -6.90 19.34 15.79
N PRO A 226 -6.08 20.30 15.31
CA PRO A 226 -5.66 21.42 16.15
C PRO A 226 -6.83 22.31 16.59
N LEU A 227 -7.83 22.55 15.74
CA LEU A 227 -8.98 23.40 16.08
C LEU A 227 -9.83 22.79 17.21
N ILE A 228 -10.16 21.49 17.13
CA ILE A 228 -10.92 20.79 18.19
C ILE A 228 -10.17 20.87 19.53
N ARG A 229 -8.84 20.75 19.49
CA ARG A 229 -8.01 20.78 20.69
C ARG A 229 -7.94 22.18 21.32
N THR A 230 -7.74 23.22 20.51
CA THR A 230 -7.41 24.56 21.04
C THR A 230 -8.61 25.50 21.10
N ARG A 231 -9.74 25.18 20.45
CA ARG A 231 -10.93 26.04 20.36
C ARG A 231 -12.21 25.28 20.77
N GLN A 232 -12.52 25.31 22.06
CA GLN A 232 -13.66 24.58 22.63
C GLN A 232 -15.03 25.08 22.12
N SER A 233 -15.16 26.38 21.80
CA SER A 233 -16.40 26.98 21.30
C SER A 233 -16.90 26.38 19.98
N ILE A 234 -15.97 25.99 19.09
CA ILE A 234 -16.27 25.42 17.77
C ILE A 234 -16.06 23.90 17.70
N ALA A 235 -15.46 23.28 18.73
CA ALA A 235 -15.11 21.87 18.74
C ALA A 235 -16.33 20.95 18.50
N ASN A 236 -17.46 21.22 19.17
CA ASN A 236 -18.67 20.42 19.00
C ASN A 236 -19.25 20.51 17.58
N LYS A 237 -19.22 21.69 16.95
CA LYS A 237 -19.67 21.89 15.56
C LYS A 237 -18.82 21.03 14.61
N ILE A 238 -17.50 21.05 14.79
CA ILE A 238 -16.56 20.26 13.99
C ILE A 238 -16.79 18.76 14.19
N ILE A 239 -16.90 18.29 15.43
CA ILE A 239 -17.11 16.86 15.73
C ILE A 239 -18.40 16.37 15.10
N ASN A 240 -19.50 17.14 15.20
CA ASN A 240 -20.77 16.75 14.59
C ASN A 240 -20.67 16.65 13.06
N ALA A 241 -19.99 17.59 12.38
CA ALA A 241 -19.77 17.50 10.94
C ALA A 241 -18.98 16.24 10.54
N VAL A 242 -17.95 15.86 11.32
CA VAL A 242 -17.18 14.63 11.11
C VAL A 242 -18.03 13.37 11.35
N LEU A 243 -18.93 13.38 12.35
CA LEU A 243 -19.82 12.26 12.64
C LEU A 243 -20.89 12.04 11.54
N GLU A 244 -21.26 13.11 10.85
CA GLU A 244 -22.22 13.09 9.75
C GLU A 244 -21.57 12.62 8.43
N PHE A 245 -20.27 12.90 8.26
CA PHE A 245 -19.48 12.44 7.12
C PHE A 245 -19.40 10.90 7.07
N TYR A 246 -19.68 10.32 5.91
CA TYR A 246 -19.49 8.88 5.68
C TYR A 246 -18.80 8.64 4.32
N PRO A 247 -17.49 8.32 4.31
CA PRO A 247 -16.69 8.20 3.09
C PRO A 247 -17.31 7.32 1.99
N ALA A 248 -17.85 6.16 2.35
CA ALA A 248 -18.42 5.21 1.39
C ALA A 248 -19.71 5.68 0.71
N LYS A 249 -20.41 6.70 1.23
CA LYS A 249 -21.62 7.28 0.57
C LYS A 249 -21.26 8.17 -0.61
N HIS A 250 -20.05 8.72 -0.64
CA HIS A 250 -19.62 9.71 -1.63
C HIS A 250 -18.92 9.06 -2.84
N VAL A 251 -18.99 7.73 -2.97
CA VAL A 251 -18.35 6.99 -4.05
C VAL A 251 -19.39 6.34 -4.94
N ARG A 252 -19.28 6.61 -6.25
CA ARG A 252 -20.10 6.01 -7.31
C ARG A 252 -19.31 4.94 -8.06
N PRO A 253 -19.98 3.90 -8.60
CA PRO A 253 -19.32 2.91 -9.46
C PRO A 253 -18.74 3.56 -10.73
N PRO A 254 -17.64 3.03 -11.30
CA PRO A 254 -16.99 1.76 -10.98
C PRO A 254 -16.02 1.82 -9.79
N PHE A 255 -16.02 0.78 -8.94
CA PHE A 255 -15.14 0.65 -7.78
C PHE A 255 -13.73 0.19 -8.17
N THR A 256 -12.90 1.09 -8.68
CA THR A 256 -11.49 0.82 -8.97
C THR A 256 -10.68 0.59 -7.68
N PRO A 257 -9.53 -0.11 -7.74
CA PRO A 257 -8.62 -0.24 -6.60
C PRO A 257 -8.21 1.11 -5.99
N THR A 258 -8.00 2.13 -6.82
CA THR A 258 -7.67 3.50 -6.40
C THR A 258 -8.76 4.13 -5.55
N VAL A 259 -10.02 3.97 -5.95
CA VAL A 259 -11.21 4.44 -5.20
C VAL A 259 -11.37 3.67 -3.89
N ARG A 260 -11.08 2.37 -3.87
CA ARG A 260 -11.11 1.58 -2.63
C ARG A 260 -10.06 2.07 -1.62
N VAL A 261 -8.85 2.36 -2.11
CA VAL A 261 -7.77 2.92 -1.27
C VAL A 261 -8.12 4.32 -0.79
N SER A 262 -8.70 5.16 -1.64
CA SER A 262 -9.08 6.54 -1.28
C SER A 262 -10.11 6.57 -0.15
N VAL A 263 -11.14 5.71 -0.21
CA VAL A 263 -12.14 5.57 0.86
C VAL A 263 -11.51 5.06 2.15
N LYS A 264 -10.73 3.98 2.08
CA LYS A 264 -10.04 3.44 3.27
C LYS A 264 -9.12 4.47 3.91
N SER A 265 -8.46 5.31 3.11
CA SER A 265 -7.63 6.42 3.60
C SER A 265 -8.47 7.42 4.41
N MET A 266 -9.59 7.89 3.85
CA MET A 266 -10.52 8.82 4.52
C MET A 266 -11.06 8.23 5.83
N GLU A 267 -11.50 6.96 5.82
CA GLU A 267 -11.99 6.25 7.01
C GLU A 267 -10.91 6.11 8.08
N ARG A 268 -9.66 5.82 7.69
CA ARG A 268 -8.53 5.70 8.62
C ARG A 268 -8.23 7.04 9.28
N THR A 269 -8.19 8.13 8.52
CA THR A 269 -7.91 9.47 9.05
C THR A 269 -9.05 9.96 9.95
N ALA A 270 -10.31 9.75 9.56
CA ALA A 270 -11.47 10.13 10.39
C ALA A 270 -11.49 9.37 11.72
N ARG A 271 -11.21 8.06 11.71
CA ARG A 271 -11.06 7.26 12.95
C ARG A 271 -9.90 7.77 13.80
N ALA A 272 -8.73 8.00 13.19
CA ALA A 272 -7.57 8.50 13.91
C ALA A 272 -7.84 9.84 14.61
N LEU A 273 -8.56 10.76 13.94
CA LEU A 273 -9.00 12.03 14.51
C LEU A 273 -9.87 11.81 15.77
N LEU A 274 -10.93 11.02 15.66
CA LEU A 274 -11.87 10.79 16.78
C LEU A 274 -11.24 10.00 17.94
N ILE A 275 -10.39 9.02 17.64
CA ILE A 275 -9.61 8.30 18.67
C ILE A 275 -8.71 9.28 19.42
N ASN A 276 -8.05 10.21 18.72
CA ASN A 276 -7.21 11.23 19.36
C ASN A 276 -8.03 12.20 20.23
N VAL A 277 -9.25 12.55 19.81
CA VAL A 277 -10.18 13.35 20.62
C VAL A 277 -10.56 12.60 21.91
N LEU A 278 -10.97 11.33 21.80
CA LEU A 278 -11.35 10.49 22.94
C LEU A 278 -10.19 10.25 23.91
N LYS A 279 -8.97 10.04 23.40
CA LYS A 279 -7.77 9.87 24.24
C LYS A 279 -7.47 11.11 25.08
N LYS A 280 -7.70 12.31 24.53
CA LYS A 280 -7.45 13.57 25.24
C LYS A 280 -8.58 13.97 26.17
N ASN A 281 -9.82 13.60 25.84
CA ASN A 281 -10.98 13.86 26.67
C ASN A 281 -11.87 12.60 26.76
N PRO A 282 -11.55 11.66 27.67
CA PRO A 282 -12.32 10.42 27.82
C PRO A 282 -13.79 10.67 28.22
N ASN A 283 -14.06 11.74 28.97
CA ASN A 283 -15.38 12.09 29.48
C ASN A 283 -16.15 13.05 28.56
N HIS A 284 -15.83 13.06 27.26
CA HIS A 284 -16.50 13.93 26.30
C HIS A 284 -18.01 13.59 26.19
N PRO A 285 -18.92 14.57 26.17
CA PRO A 285 -20.38 14.31 26.10
C PRO A 285 -20.81 13.46 24.90
N LEU A 286 -20.10 13.60 23.76
CA LEU A 286 -20.34 12.83 22.53
C LEU A 286 -19.54 11.52 22.45
N ALA A 287 -18.91 11.05 23.53
CA ALA A 287 -18.02 9.90 23.50
C ALA A 287 -18.68 8.62 22.95
N GLY A 288 -19.90 8.30 23.38
CA GLY A 288 -20.65 7.15 22.87
C GLY A 288 -20.92 7.24 21.37
N ARG A 289 -21.31 8.42 20.86
CA ARG A 289 -21.53 8.63 19.41
C ARG A 289 -20.23 8.47 18.60
N MET A 290 -19.11 8.99 19.13
CA MET A 290 -17.79 8.83 18.50
C MET A 290 -17.38 7.35 18.45
N GLN A 291 -17.57 6.60 19.52
CA GLN A 291 -17.27 5.16 19.56
C GLN A 291 -18.12 4.38 18.56
N MET A 292 -19.45 4.62 18.52
CA MET A 292 -20.34 3.99 17.54
C MET A 292 -19.95 4.33 16.10
N TYR A 293 -19.55 5.57 15.84
CA TYR A 293 -19.09 5.99 14.52
C TYR A 293 -17.77 5.30 14.13
N ILE A 294 -16.80 5.21 15.04
CA ILE A 294 -15.53 4.50 14.80
C ILE A 294 -15.81 3.03 14.46
N GLU A 295 -16.69 2.37 15.22
CA GLU A 295 -17.08 1.00 14.96
C GLU A 295 -17.77 0.85 13.60
N ARG A 296 -18.67 1.78 13.26
CA ARG A 296 -19.31 1.83 11.93
C ARG A 296 -18.29 1.96 10.80
N LEU A 297 -17.26 2.78 10.95
CA LEU A 297 -16.16 2.90 9.97
C LEU A 297 -15.21 1.70 9.96
N MET A 298 -15.17 0.88 11.01
CA MET A 298 -14.44 -0.40 11.01
C MET A 298 -15.22 -1.50 10.28
N GLN A 299 -16.55 -1.41 10.35
CA GLN A 299 -17.46 -2.36 9.72
C GLN A 299 -17.86 -1.96 8.29
N SER A 300 -17.57 -0.73 7.84
CA SER A 300 -17.89 -0.26 6.50
C SER A 300 -17.11 -1.07 5.45
N ARG A 301 -17.84 -1.87 4.67
CA ARG A 301 -17.30 -2.68 3.59
C ARG A 301 -17.90 -2.23 2.27
N LEU A 302 -17.10 -1.54 1.47
CA LEU A 302 -17.37 -1.36 0.04
C LEU A 302 -17.55 -2.68 -0.72
N GLU A 303 -17.10 -3.81 -0.14
CA GLU A 303 -17.17 -5.15 -0.72
C GLU A 303 -18.57 -5.78 -0.72
N ALA A 304 -19.51 -5.32 0.13
CA ALA A 304 -20.85 -5.89 0.20
C ALA A 304 -21.67 -5.68 -1.10
N THR A 305 -21.32 -4.68 -1.91
CA THR A 305 -21.95 -4.44 -3.22
C THR A 305 -21.33 -5.27 -4.35
N ASP A 306 -20.09 -5.73 -4.20
CA ASP A 306 -19.37 -6.60 -5.16
C ASP A 306 -19.74 -8.08 -4.95
N ASP A 307 -20.09 -8.49 -3.72
CA ASP A 307 -20.60 -9.85 -3.47
C ASP A 307 -22.06 -10.03 -3.93
N ALA A 308 -22.84 -8.94 -4.00
CA ALA A 308 -24.18 -8.96 -4.59
C ALA A 308 -24.14 -9.16 -6.11
N SER A 309 -23.11 -8.64 -6.79
CA SER A 309 -22.89 -8.86 -8.23
C SER A 309 -22.34 -10.27 -8.52
N ARG A 310 -21.54 -10.85 -7.61
CA ARG A 310 -21.02 -12.23 -7.75
C ARG A 310 -22.04 -13.34 -7.41
N LYS A 311 -23.10 -13.04 -6.65
CA LYS A 311 -24.12 -14.06 -6.28
C LYS A 311 -25.33 -14.15 -7.20
N ARG A 312 -25.47 -13.27 -8.20
CA ARG A 312 -26.36 -13.45 -9.37
C ARG A 312 -25.80 -12.74 -10.60
N GLY A 313 -24.87 -13.42 -11.26
CA GLY A 313 -24.47 -13.15 -12.63
C GLY A 313 -23.73 -14.37 -13.11
N LEU A 314 -24.28 -15.07 -14.12
CA LEU A 314 -23.51 -16.11 -14.82
C LEU A 314 -22.19 -15.47 -15.31
N PRO A 315 -21.05 -16.19 -15.27
CA PRO A 315 -19.81 -15.72 -15.87
C PRO A 315 -20.04 -15.42 -17.35
N ASN A 316 -19.80 -14.17 -17.78
CA ASN A 316 -19.65 -13.84 -19.20
C ASN A 316 -18.24 -14.27 -19.63
N GLU A 317 -18.02 -15.57 -19.73
CA GLU A 317 -16.95 -16.10 -20.59
C GLU A 317 -17.55 -16.32 -21.99
N PRO A 318 -16.86 -15.91 -23.06
CA PRO A 318 -17.29 -16.21 -24.42
C PRO A 318 -16.96 -17.69 -24.72
N THR A 319 -17.72 -18.61 -24.13
CA THR A 319 -17.72 -20.02 -24.52
C THR A 319 -18.60 -20.20 -25.75
N ASP A 320 -17.92 -20.56 -26.84
CA ASP A 320 -18.34 -21.29 -28.04
C ASP A 320 -19.76 -21.06 -28.60
N GLY A 321 -19.81 -20.67 -29.89
CA GLY A 321 -20.94 -20.12 -30.64
C GLY A 321 -22.15 -21.03 -30.88
N LEU A 322 -22.41 -21.99 -29.99
CA LEU A 322 -23.49 -22.98 -30.10
C LEU A 322 -24.76 -22.62 -29.31
N ASP A 323 -24.76 -21.58 -28.47
CA ASP A 323 -25.93 -21.21 -27.64
C ASP A 323 -26.95 -20.29 -28.35
N ASN A 324 -26.64 -19.77 -29.53
CA ASN A 324 -27.55 -18.90 -30.29
C ASN A 324 -28.82 -19.63 -30.77
N ALA A 325 -28.76 -20.93 -31.01
CA ALA A 325 -29.93 -21.71 -31.46
C ALA A 325 -31.01 -21.87 -30.37
N LYS A 326 -30.65 -21.73 -29.08
CA LYS A 326 -31.60 -21.85 -27.97
C LYS A 326 -32.22 -20.51 -27.55
N ARG A 327 -31.57 -19.37 -27.82
CA ARG A 327 -32.09 -18.03 -27.49
C ARG A 327 -33.10 -17.46 -28.48
N VAL A 328 -33.22 -18.05 -29.67
CA VAL A 328 -34.20 -17.64 -30.71
C VAL A 328 -35.66 -17.96 -30.33
N ARG A 329 -35.92 -18.76 -29.29
CA ARG A 329 -37.29 -19.13 -28.88
C ARG A 329 -37.99 -18.19 -27.90
N LEU A 330 -37.32 -17.14 -27.40
CA LEU A 330 -37.98 -16.06 -26.68
C LEU A 330 -37.87 -14.77 -27.48
N ASN A 331 -39.01 -14.23 -27.90
CA ASN A 331 -39.16 -12.95 -28.60
C ASN A 331 -38.75 -11.75 -27.71
N ALA A 332 -37.49 -11.70 -27.29
CA ALA A 332 -36.85 -10.52 -26.72
C ALA A 332 -36.09 -9.82 -27.84
N LEU A 333 -36.59 -8.65 -28.27
CA LEU A 333 -35.90 -7.76 -29.20
C LEU A 333 -34.51 -7.45 -28.63
N SER A 334 -33.49 -8.07 -29.20
CA SER A 334 -32.10 -7.81 -28.86
C SER A 334 -31.74 -6.42 -29.38
N PRO A 335 -31.03 -5.57 -28.61
CA PRO A 335 -30.53 -4.32 -29.15
C PRO A 335 -29.60 -4.58 -30.35
N PRO A 336 -29.57 -3.70 -31.36
CA PRO A 336 -28.77 -3.90 -32.56
C PRO A 336 -27.29 -4.03 -32.18
N MET A 337 -26.68 -5.16 -32.55
CA MET A 337 -25.25 -5.39 -32.36
C MET A 337 -24.48 -4.72 -33.49
N LEU A 338 -23.53 -3.86 -33.15
CA LEU A 338 -22.62 -3.24 -34.12
C LEU A 338 -21.56 -4.28 -34.54
N LYS A 339 -21.51 -4.65 -35.82
CA LYS A 339 -20.46 -5.52 -36.36
C LYS A 339 -19.16 -4.72 -36.44
N ILE A 340 -18.16 -5.11 -35.66
CA ILE A 340 -16.86 -4.44 -35.63
C ILE A 340 -15.91 -5.20 -36.56
N PRO A 341 -15.38 -4.58 -37.63
CA PRO A 341 -14.44 -5.24 -38.52
C PRO A 341 -13.09 -5.52 -37.80
N PRO A 342 -12.39 -6.61 -38.13
CA PRO A 342 -11.04 -6.85 -37.62
C PRO A 342 -10.06 -5.82 -38.17
N MET A 343 -9.00 -5.52 -37.41
CA MET A 343 -7.96 -4.60 -37.87
C MET A 343 -7.16 -5.23 -39.01
N ALA A 344 -6.97 -4.48 -40.11
CA ALA A 344 -6.10 -4.91 -41.22
C ALA A 344 -4.61 -4.81 -40.82
N PRO A 345 -3.73 -5.71 -41.30
CA PRO A 345 -2.31 -5.71 -40.95
C PRO A 345 -1.59 -4.45 -41.50
N GLY A 346 -0.82 -3.77 -40.64
CA GLY A 346 0.08 -2.65 -41.00
C GLY A 346 0.31 -1.63 -39.86
N PRO A 347 1.02 -0.51 -40.11
CA PRO A 347 1.39 0.45 -39.07
C PRO A 347 0.18 1.12 -38.39
N ALA A 348 0.26 1.35 -37.09
CA ALA A 348 -0.83 1.94 -36.30
C ALA A 348 -1.01 3.43 -36.63
N SER A 349 -2.21 3.83 -37.08
CA SER A 349 -2.60 5.22 -37.33
C SER A 349 -3.92 5.56 -36.66
N PHE A 350 -4.16 6.84 -36.35
CA PHE A 350 -5.42 7.31 -35.76
C PHE A 350 -6.63 6.98 -36.64
N ASP A 351 -6.47 7.08 -37.95
CA ASP A 351 -7.49 6.70 -38.93
C ASP A 351 -7.97 5.24 -38.77
N ARG A 352 -7.03 4.31 -38.55
CA ARG A 352 -7.33 2.88 -38.34
C ARG A 352 -7.98 2.60 -37.00
N LEU A 353 -7.64 3.39 -35.99
CA LEU A 353 -8.18 3.24 -34.64
C LEU A 353 -9.68 3.61 -34.60
N PHE A 354 -10.06 4.69 -35.28
CA PHE A 354 -11.41 5.25 -35.24
C PHE A 354 -12.33 4.77 -36.38
N THR A 355 -11.80 4.16 -37.43
CA THR A 355 -12.62 3.58 -38.52
C THR A 355 -13.31 2.29 -38.08
N LEU A 356 -14.59 2.40 -37.72
CA LEU A 356 -15.47 1.29 -37.34
C LEU A 356 -16.44 0.86 -38.45
N THR A 357 -16.32 1.44 -39.65
CA THR A 357 -17.16 1.15 -40.81
C THR A 357 -16.42 0.26 -41.81
N GLU A 358 -17.16 -0.60 -42.52
CA GLU A 358 -16.66 -1.39 -43.67
C GLU A 358 -16.81 -0.63 -45.01
N ASP A 359 -17.48 0.52 -44.99
CA ASP A 359 -17.71 1.31 -46.20
C ASP A 359 -16.45 2.08 -46.63
N THR A 360 -15.84 1.61 -47.72
CA THR A 360 -14.68 2.24 -48.37
C THR A 360 -14.91 3.70 -48.75
N GLY A 361 -16.13 4.11 -49.10
CA GLY A 361 -16.44 5.49 -49.48
C GLY A 361 -16.43 6.46 -48.31
N LEU A 362 -16.89 6.01 -47.13
CA LEU A 362 -16.88 6.81 -45.91
C LEU A 362 -15.51 6.85 -45.23
N SER A 363 -14.74 5.75 -45.31
CA SER A 363 -13.39 5.68 -44.76
C SER A 363 -12.36 6.55 -45.50
N SER A 364 -12.61 6.86 -46.78
CA SER A 364 -11.71 7.67 -47.62
C SER A 364 -12.14 9.14 -47.73
N PHE A 365 -13.24 9.52 -47.08
CA PHE A 365 -13.78 10.87 -47.15
C PHE A 365 -13.05 11.83 -46.20
N ASP A 366 -12.44 12.88 -46.74
CA ASP A 366 -11.79 13.92 -45.93
C ASP A 366 -12.81 14.96 -45.43
N VAL A 367 -13.15 14.86 -44.14
CA VAL A 367 -14.09 15.77 -43.47
C VAL A 367 -13.60 17.21 -43.45
N LYS A 368 -12.30 17.48 -43.65
CA LYS A 368 -11.75 18.85 -43.72
C LYS A 368 -12.24 19.62 -44.94
N GLN A 369 -12.79 18.95 -45.95
CA GLN A 369 -13.36 19.59 -47.13
C GLN A 369 -14.75 20.20 -46.86
N LEU A 370 -15.36 19.90 -45.70
CA LEU A 370 -16.66 20.43 -45.32
C LEU A 370 -16.54 21.73 -44.50
N PRO A 371 -17.36 22.75 -44.78
CA PRO A 371 -17.47 23.93 -43.92
C PRO A 371 -17.91 23.56 -42.50
N ILE A 372 -17.30 24.18 -41.49
CA ILE A 372 -17.54 23.85 -40.07
C ILE A 372 -19.01 24.01 -39.66
N ASP A 373 -19.72 24.99 -40.23
CA ASP A 373 -21.15 25.22 -39.98
C ASP A 373 -22.02 24.05 -40.47
N LEU A 374 -21.60 23.38 -41.54
CA LEU A 374 -22.30 22.21 -42.06
C LEU A 374 -22.03 20.99 -41.16
N VAL A 375 -20.79 20.82 -40.69
CA VAL A 375 -20.41 19.75 -39.77
C VAL A 375 -21.21 19.84 -38.47
N LEU A 376 -21.30 21.03 -37.87
CA LEU A 376 -22.07 21.23 -36.63
C LEU A 376 -23.57 20.94 -36.81
N LYS A 377 -24.15 21.34 -37.95
CA LYS A 377 -25.55 21.05 -38.30
C LYS A 377 -25.83 19.56 -38.51
N ILE A 378 -24.82 18.75 -38.82
CA ILE A 378 -24.96 17.30 -39.02
C ILE A 378 -24.68 16.54 -37.72
N VAL A 379 -23.60 16.89 -37.00
CA VAL A 379 -23.14 16.15 -35.81
C VAL A 379 -24.10 16.30 -34.63
N VAL A 380 -24.62 17.50 -34.38
CA VAL A 380 -25.49 17.75 -33.22
C VAL A 380 -26.81 16.96 -33.30
N PRO A 381 -27.53 16.93 -34.45
CA PRO A 381 -28.71 16.07 -34.60
C PRO A 381 -28.38 14.58 -34.52
N LEU A 382 -27.26 14.14 -35.11
CA LEU A 382 -26.86 12.73 -35.05
C LEU A 382 -26.58 12.30 -33.61
N LEU A 383 -25.83 13.07 -32.83
CA LEU A 383 -25.58 12.77 -31.42
C LEU A 383 -26.86 12.71 -30.59
N SER A 384 -27.89 13.49 -30.93
CA SER A 384 -29.19 13.43 -30.24
C SER A 384 -30.02 12.18 -30.58
N GLN A 385 -29.73 11.51 -31.71
CA GLN A 385 -30.49 10.35 -32.20
C GLN A 385 -29.76 9.02 -31.99
N VAL A 386 -28.45 9.03 -31.69
CA VAL A 386 -27.67 7.82 -31.44
C VAL A 386 -28.08 7.19 -30.12
N HIS A 387 -28.37 5.88 -30.14
CA HIS A 387 -28.65 5.11 -28.94
C HIS A 387 -27.38 4.90 -28.08
N ASP A 388 -27.50 5.09 -26.76
CA ASP A 388 -26.40 4.94 -25.79
C ASP A 388 -25.70 3.58 -25.86
N SER A 389 -26.44 2.52 -26.17
CA SER A 389 -25.89 1.17 -26.31
C SER A 389 -24.97 1.04 -27.52
N THR A 390 -25.30 1.66 -28.64
CA THR A 390 -24.50 1.67 -29.86
C THR A 390 -23.24 2.51 -29.68
N LEU A 391 -23.37 3.67 -29.03
CA LEU A 391 -22.21 4.51 -28.69
C LEU A 391 -21.25 3.79 -27.75
N SER A 392 -21.77 3.09 -26.73
CA SER A 392 -20.96 2.31 -25.79
C SER A 392 -20.21 1.17 -26.49
N GLN A 393 -20.89 0.41 -27.37
CA GLN A 393 -20.26 -0.64 -28.18
C GLN A 393 -19.14 -0.09 -29.07
N ALA A 394 -19.35 1.07 -29.70
CA ALA A 394 -18.33 1.72 -30.53
C ALA A 394 -17.12 2.19 -29.71
N VAL A 395 -17.34 2.77 -28.54
CA VAL A 395 -16.26 3.22 -27.63
C VAL A 395 -15.45 2.04 -27.10
N ASP A 396 -16.12 0.96 -26.71
CA ASP A 396 -15.45 -0.25 -26.21
C ASP A 396 -14.64 -0.95 -27.32
N ALA A 397 -15.12 -0.92 -28.56
CA ALA A 397 -14.38 -1.40 -29.73
C ALA A 397 -13.06 -0.65 -29.94
N VAL A 398 -13.11 0.69 -29.91
CA VAL A 398 -11.92 1.54 -30.05
C VAL A 398 -10.95 1.32 -28.89
N ARG A 399 -11.47 1.18 -27.66
CA ARG A 399 -10.65 0.90 -26.47
C ARG A 399 -9.91 -0.44 -26.58
N ALA A 400 -10.59 -1.49 -27.05
CA ALA A 400 -9.97 -2.80 -27.26
C ALA A 400 -8.86 -2.76 -28.33
N ARG A 401 -9.09 -2.03 -29.43
CA ARG A 401 -8.07 -1.82 -30.48
C ARG A 401 -6.84 -1.08 -29.94
N TYR A 402 -7.05 -0.01 -29.18
CA TYR A 402 -5.95 0.76 -28.58
C TYR A 402 -5.10 -0.09 -27.62
N GLN A 403 -5.73 -0.92 -26.80
CA GLN A 403 -5.03 -1.82 -25.89
C GLN A 403 -4.17 -2.86 -26.62
N THR A 404 -4.64 -3.35 -27.77
CA THR A 404 -3.90 -4.31 -28.59
C THR A 404 -2.66 -3.65 -29.20
N ILE A 405 -2.81 -2.46 -29.80
CA ILE A 405 -1.69 -1.68 -30.36
C ILE A 405 -0.65 -1.36 -29.29
N THR A 406 -1.09 -0.95 -28.09
CA THR A 406 -0.18 -0.63 -26.98
C THR A 406 0.63 -1.85 -26.53
N LYS A 407 0.03 -3.04 -26.53
CA LYS A 407 0.72 -4.29 -26.21
C LYS A 407 1.76 -4.63 -27.27
N ASP A 408 1.40 -4.53 -28.54
CA ASP A 408 2.31 -4.80 -29.66
C ASP A 408 3.50 -3.82 -29.69
N GLN A 409 3.27 -2.53 -29.41
CA GLN A 409 4.34 -1.53 -29.30
C GLN A 409 5.29 -1.81 -28.14
N ASN A 410 4.77 -2.19 -26.97
CA ASN A 410 5.61 -2.55 -25.83
C ASN A 410 6.45 -3.81 -26.10
N LEU A 411 5.89 -4.79 -26.82
CA LEU A 411 6.62 -6.00 -27.24
C LEU A 411 7.74 -5.66 -28.24
N GLN A 412 7.47 -4.78 -29.21
CA GLN A 412 8.47 -4.29 -30.16
C GLN A 412 9.59 -3.50 -29.48
N TRP A 413 9.27 -2.61 -28.51
CA TRP A 413 10.28 -1.90 -27.73
C TRP A 413 11.14 -2.83 -26.88
N GLN A 414 10.56 -3.88 -26.28
CA GLN A 414 11.35 -4.90 -25.58
C GLN A 414 12.27 -5.68 -26.52
N GLN A 415 11.81 -6.02 -27.74
CA GLN A 415 12.66 -6.67 -28.74
C GLN A 415 13.78 -5.74 -29.25
N GLN A 416 13.51 -4.45 -29.45
CA GLN A 416 14.52 -3.47 -29.85
C GLN A 416 15.57 -3.20 -28.77
N GLN A 417 15.17 -3.19 -27.49
CA GLN A 417 16.12 -3.10 -26.37
C GLN A 417 16.98 -4.36 -26.24
N ARG A 418 16.43 -5.55 -26.53
CA ARG A 418 17.22 -6.79 -26.60
C ARG A 418 18.18 -6.84 -27.78
N ALA A 419 17.80 -6.30 -28.94
CA ALA A 419 18.67 -6.25 -30.12
C ALA A 419 19.78 -5.19 -29.97
N ALA A 420 19.47 -4.02 -29.40
CA ALA A 420 20.48 -2.98 -29.13
C ALA A 420 21.53 -3.42 -28.09
N ALA A 421 21.14 -4.27 -27.13
CA ALA A 421 22.07 -4.87 -26.17
C ALA A 421 22.96 -5.97 -26.76
N GLN A 422 22.68 -6.46 -27.98
CA GLN A 422 23.52 -7.45 -28.67
C GLN A 422 24.51 -6.81 -29.67
N ASP A 423 24.28 -5.57 -30.10
CA ASP A 423 25.11 -4.87 -31.10
C ASP A 423 26.13 -3.88 -30.49
N GLU A 424 26.12 -3.62 -29.17
CA GLU A 424 27.08 -2.73 -28.48
C GLU A 424 28.29 -3.46 -27.84
N ASP A 425 28.37 -4.80 -27.94
CA ASP A 425 29.39 -5.62 -27.25
C ASP A 425 30.70 -5.84 -28.03
N ASP A 426 30.91 -5.19 -29.18
CA ASP A 426 32.01 -5.52 -30.10
C ASP A 426 32.87 -4.34 -30.61
N ASP A 427 32.99 -3.22 -29.86
CA ASP A 427 34.03 -2.21 -30.17
C ASP A 427 34.57 -1.45 -28.93
N TYR A 428 35.69 -1.96 -28.40
CA TYR A 428 36.84 -1.28 -27.80
C TYR A 428 36.60 -0.01 -26.92
N GLU A 429 36.65 -0.18 -25.59
CA GLU A 429 37.11 0.88 -24.66
C GLU A 429 38.25 0.36 -23.76
N PRO A 430 39.40 1.07 -23.70
CA PRO A 430 40.65 0.58 -23.10
C PRO A 430 40.64 0.63 -21.56
N GLU A 431 41.23 -0.42 -20.96
CA GLU A 431 41.45 -0.58 -19.52
C GLU A 431 42.01 0.67 -18.84
N TYR A 432 41.21 1.31 -17.98
CA TYR A 432 41.72 2.21 -16.95
C TYR A 432 41.69 1.48 -15.60
N GLN A 433 42.80 0.79 -15.29
CA GLN A 433 43.07 0.26 -13.96
C GLN A 433 43.31 1.44 -13.00
N PRO A 434 42.51 1.61 -11.94
CA PRO A 434 42.87 2.53 -10.87
C PRO A 434 44.09 1.93 -10.15
N MET A 435 45.22 2.59 -10.32
CA MET A 435 46.47 2.27 -9.65
C MET A 435 46.28 2.27 -8.14
N ASP A 436 46.45 1.09 -7.52
CA ASP A 436 46.54 0.92 -6.08
C ASP A 436 47.69 1.78 -5.52
N VAL A 437 47.33 2.68 -4.62
CA VAL A 437 48.29 3.37 -3.77
C VAL A 437 48.75 2.37 -2.71
N ALA A 438 50.03 2.01 -2.76
CA ALA A 438 50.64 1.00 -1.92
C ALA A 438 50.38 1.22 -0.41
N SER A 439 49.75 0.25 0.24
CA SER A 439 49.78 0.07 1.68
C SER A 439 50.99 -0.79 2.05
N VAL A 440 52.09 -0.14 2.43
CA VAL A 440 53.18 -0.81 3.15
C VAL A 440 52.94 -0.59 4.63
N VAL A 441 52.46 -1.63 5.30
CA VAL A 441 52.59 -1.76 6.75
C VAL A 441 53.92 -2.44 7.01
N SER A 442 54.86 -1.74 7.63
CA SER A 442 55.84 -2.37 8.52
C SER A 442 56.24 -1.38 9.60
N GLU A 443 56.23 -1.92 10.80
CA GLU A 443 56.53 -1.33 12.09
C GLU A 443 57.93 -0.71 12.11
N GLU A 444 58.10 0.39 12.84
CA GLU A 444 58.96 0.49 14.04
C GLU A 444 59.46 1.92 14.31
N ALA A 445 59.33 2.30 15.58
CA ALA A 445 60.22 3.17 16.36
C ALA A 445 60.26 4.71 16.15
N SER A 446 59.62 5.37 17.12
CA SER A 446 60.24 6.34 18.04
C SER A 446 60.30 7.84 17.69
N ALA A 447 59.99 8.61 18.75
CA ALA A 447 60.43 9.97 19.09
C ALA A 447 59.55 11.20 18.73
N VAL A 448 58.76 11.60 19.75
CA VAL A 448 58.56 12.96 20.31
C VAL A 448 58.62 14.24 19.43
N ALA A 449 57.55 15.03 19.60
CA ALA A 449 57.48 16.48 19.85
C ALA A 449 57.02 17.46 18.74
N ALA A 450 55.96 18.20 19.10
CA ALA A 450 55.67 19.63 18.87
C ALA A 450 54.99 20.15 17.58
N GLU A 451 53.83 20.77 17.84
CA GLU A 451 53.25 22.01 17.28
C GLU A 451 52.62 22.11 15.86
N VAL A 452 51.28 22.26 15.87
CA VAL A 452 50.39 23.24 15.21
C VAL A 452 50.77 23.83 13.83
N ALA A 453 49.90 23.60 12.82
CA ALA A 453 49.48 24.63 11.85
C ALA A 453 48.20 24.21 11.09
N ASP A 454 47.25 25.15 11.02
CA ASP A 454 46.02 25.16 10.20
C ASP A 454 46.23 24.75 8.75
N LEU A 455 45.40 23.84 8.22
CA LEU A 455 44.93 23.85 6.82
C LEU A 455 43.56 23.14 6.72
N GLN A 456 42.50 23.90 6.44
CA GLN A 456 41.23 23.38 5.92
C GLN A 456 41.42 22.89 4.47
N PRO A 457 40.78 21.79 4.02
CA PRO A 457 40.62 21.55 2.60
C PRO A 457 39.25 21.99 2.10
N GLU A 458 39.27 22.65 0.94
CA GLU A 458 38.17 23.15 0.13
C GLU A 458 37.20 22.02 -0.26
N LEU A 459 35.91 22.19 0.10
CA LEU A 459 34.84 21.30 -0.34
C LEU A 459 34.37 21.67 -1.74
N VAL A 460 34.66 20.78 -2.68
CA VAL A 460 34.12 20.72 -4.03
C VAL A 460 32.58 20.67 -3.98
N SER A 461 31.97 21.57 -4.76
CA SER A 461 30.59 21.61 -5.25
C SER A 461 29.71 20.40 -4.89
N LEU A 462 28.90 20.54 -3.83
CA LEU A 462 27.81 19.60 -3.54
C LEU A 462 26.54 20.07 -4.25
N GLY A 463 26.07 19.24 -5.18
CA GLY A 463 24.70 19.24 -5.68
C GLY A 463 23.66 18.99 -4.56
N PRO A 464 22.38 18.74 -4.90
CA PRO A 464 21.28 18.75 -3.93
C PRO A 464 21.61 17.88 -2.72
N PHE A 465 21.72 18.51 -1.54
CA PHE A 465 22.05 17.87 -0.28
C PHE A 465 20.96 16.88 0.11
N VAL A 466 21.14 15.64 -0.33
CA VAL A 466 20.47 14.47 0.22
C VAL A 466 21.28 14.13 1.47
N LEU A 467 20.59 14.04 2.63
CA LEU A 467 21.21 13.49 3.84
C LEU A 467 22.03 12.26 3.44
N PRO A 468 23.31 12.15 3.86
CA PRO A 468 24.05 10.92 3.63
C PRO A 468 23.14 9.79 4.12
N GLN A 469 22.84 8.86 3.21
CA GLN A 469 22.03 7.71 3.59
C GLN A 469 22.71 7.12 4.83
N PRO A 470 21.94 6.80 5.88
CA PRO A 470 22.53 6.19 7.07
C PRO A 470 23.44 5.05 6.61
N PRO A 471 24.61 4.86 7.24
CA PRO A 471 25.50 3.76 6.89
C PRO A 471 24.65 2.51 6.67
N PRO A 472 24.77 1.84 5.51
CA PRO A 472 23.99 0.65 5.26
C PRO A 472 24.18 -0.27 6.47
N LEU A 473 23.06 -0.66 7.08
CA LEU A 473 23.09 -1.59 8.21
C LEU A 473 23.92 -2.79 7.78
N THR A 474 24.88 -3.16 8.61
CA THR A 474 25.59 -4.43 8.39
C THR A 474 24.55 -5.56 8.36
N GLU A 475 24.83 -6.63 7.62
CA GLU A 475 23.90 -7.77 7.51
C GLU A 475 23.57 -8.36 8.90
N GLU A 476 24.52 -8.27 9.83
CA GLU A 476 24.36 -8.67 11.22
C GLU A 476 23.42 -7.75 12.01
N GLU A 477 23.59 -6.42 11.93
CA GLU A 477 22.71 -5.43 12.57
C GLU A 477 21.29 -5.48 11.98
N ALA A 478 21.17 -5.61 10.66
CA ALA A 478 19.88 -5.79 9.98
C ALA A 478 19.19 -7.08 10.45
N GLY A 479 19.97 -8.15 10.63
CA GLY A 479 19.52 -9.42 11.21
C GLY A 479 19.02 -9.28 12.65
N GLU A 480 19.73 -8.56 13.51
CA GLU A 480 19.32 -8.30 14.90
C GLU A 480 18.05 -7.47 15.00
N ILE A 481 17.97 -6.38 14.23
CA ILE A 481 16.78 -5.53 14.16
C ILE A 481 15.59 -6.33 13.63
N GLY A 482 15.81 -7.16 12.61
CA GLY A 482 14.82 -8.09 12.07
C GLY A 482 14.31 -9.07 13.13
N ARG A 483 15.20 -9.74 13.85
CA ARG A 483 14.85 -10.65 14.97
C ARG A 483 14.07 -9.93 16.07
N SER A 484 14.47 -8.71 16.43
CA SER A 484 13.76 -7.87 17.41
C SER A 484 12.37 -7.45 16.94
N ALA A 485 12.20 -7.14 15.65
CA ALA A 485 10.90 -6.84 15.06
C ALA A 485 9.97 -8.08 15.08
N VAL A 486 10.48 -9.24 14.70
CA VAL A 486 9.76 -10.52 14.76
C VAL A 486 9.34 -10.85 16.19
N ALA A 487 10.24 -10.71 17.17
CA ALA A 487 9.95 -10.94 18.59
C ALA A 487 8.80 -10.05 19.09
N ARG A 488 8.76 -8.77 18.65
CA ARG A 488 7.63 -7.87 18.96
C ARG A 488 6.32 -8.34 18.34
N VAL A 489 6.34 -8.86 17.11
CA VAL A 489 5.13 -9.41 16.46
C VAL A 489 4.62 -10.65 17.20
N PHE A 490 5.49 -11.55 17.62
CA PHE A 490 5.10 -12.69 18.49
C PHE A 490 4.57 -12.22 19.85
N GLY A 491 5.17 -11.18 20.45
CA GLY A 491 4.64 -10.55 21.67
C GLY A 491 3.21 -10.03 21.49
N MET A 492 2.91 -9.44 20.32
CA MET A 492 1.55 -9.00 19.98
C MET A 492 0.58 -10.16 19.76
N LEU A 493 1.03 -11.26 19.18
CA LEU A 493 0.22 -12.47 19.00
C LEU A 493 -0.17 -13.08 20.36
N ASN A 494 0.78 -13.17 21.29
CA ASN A 494 0.53 -13.64 22.66
C ASN A 494 -0.45 -12.73 23.40
N ALA A 495 -0.28 -11.41 23.29
CA ALA A 495 -1.20 -10.44 23.89
C ALA A 495 -2.64 -10.56 23.32
N ALA A 496 -2.76 -10.88 22.03
CA ALA A 496 -4.03 -11.13 21.36
C ALA A 496 -4.68 -12.47 21.77
N GLU A 497 -3.91 -13.48 22.21
CA GLU A 497 -4.43 -14.72 22.78
C GLU A 497 -4.97 -14.53 24.21
N THR A 498 -4.32 -13.69 25.02
CA THR A 498 -4.73 -13.40 26.41
C THR A 498 -5.89 -12.40 26.53
N SER A 499 -6.23 -11.69 25.46
CA SER A 499 -7.36 -10.75 25.47
C SER A 499 -8.69 -11.53 25.46
N PRO A 500 -9.64 -11.25 26.36
CA PRO A 500 -10.92 -11.94 26.38
C PRO A 500 -11.63 -11.71 25.05
N ALA A 501 -11.87 -12.80 24.31
CA ALA A 501 -12.59 -12.74 23.05
C ALA A 501 -13.96 -12.07 23.29
N PRO A 502 -14.32 -11.01 22.56
CA PRO A 502 -15.70 -10.53 22.58
C PRO A 502 -16.60 -11.71 22.18
N ALA A 503 -17.67 -11.93 22.95
CA ALA A 503 -18.58 -13.05 22.80
C ALA A 503 -18.85 -13.33 21.31
N LYS A 504 -18.65 -14.58 20.89
CA LYS A 504 -18.80 -15.04 19.51
C LYS A 504 -20.17 -14.63 18.96
N SER A 505 -20.26 -13.46 18.33
CA SER A 505 -21.38 -13.12 17.50
C SER A 505 -21.27 -14.00 16.25
N GLN A 506 -22.31 -14.77 15.98
CA GLN A 506 -22.40 -15.77 14.92
C GLN A 506 -22.29 -15.17 13.49
N SER A 507 -21.92 -13.89 13.34
CA SER A 507 -21.83 -13.18 12.06
C SER A 507 -20.41 -12.82 11.60
N GLN A 508 -19.35 -13.17 12.34
CA GLN A 508 -17.99 -13.09 11.78
C GLN A 508 -17.79 -14.19 10.73
N GLN A 509 -18.21 -13.90 9.49
CA GLN A 509 -17.83 -14.68 8.31
C GLN A 509 -16.29 -14.80 8.29
N LYS A 510 -15.80 -16.04 8.37
CA LYS A 510 -14.40 -16.38 8.15
C LYS A 510 -14.02 -15.96 6.73
N LEU A 511 -13.31 -14.85 6.60
CA LEU A 511 -12.97 -14.20 5.32
C LEU A 511 -11.94 -14.98 4.47
N GLY A 512 -11.47 -16.14 4.93
CA GLY A 512 -10.52 -16.98 4.20
C GLY A 512 -9.33 -16.19 3.64
N PHE A 513 -8.90 -16.54 2.42
CA PHE A 513 -7.74 -15.96 1.74
C PHE A 513 -7.89 -14.47 1.32
N ALA A 514 -9.10 -13.92 1.26
CA ALA A 514 -9.35 -12.54 0.81
C ALA A 514 -9.11 -11.47 1.90
N ARG A 515 -8.73 -11.90 3.10
CA ARG A 515 -8.46 -10.99 4.21
C ARG A 515 -7.16 -10.21 3.98
N LEU A 516 -7.28 -8.89 3.91
CA LEU A 516 -6.11 -8.01 3.90
C LEU A 516 -5.38 -8.08 5.26
N ALA A 517 -4.15 -8.61 5.24
CA ALA A 517 -3.31 -8.69 6.44
C ALA A 517 -3.05 -7.27 6.99
N GLY A 518 -3.15 -7.11 8.31
CA GLY A 518 -2.91 -5.83 8.99
C GLY A 518 -4.11 -4.86 9.08
N SER A 519 -5.30 -5.24 8.61
CA SER A 519 -6.49 -4.36 8.66
C SER A 519 -7.26 -4.43 9.99
N THR A 520 -7.22 -5.56 10.69
CA THR A 520 -8.07 -5.85 11.86
C THR A 520 -7.31 -6.18 13.15
N PHE A 521 -5.97 -6.16 13.14
CA PHE A 521 -5.07 -6.32 14.32
C PHE A 521 -5.42 -7.47 15.30
N ASP A 522 -6.14 -8.48 14.84
CA ASP A 522 -6.57 -9.64 15.61
C ASP A 522 -5.57 -10.80 15.48
N ARG A 523 -5.74 -11.82 16.33
CA ARG A 523 -4.87 -13.01 16.36
C ARG A 523 -4.66 -13.64 14.98
N ASP A 524 -5.74 -13.80 14.22
CA ASP A 524 -5.70 -14.43 12.90
C ASP A 524 -5.06 -13.53 11.83
N ALA A 525 -4.96 -12.21 12.02
CA ALA A 525 -4.21 -11.32 11.13
C ALA A 525 -2.71 -11.34 11.44
N TRP A 526 -2.34 -11.43 12.72
CA TRP A 526 -0.94 -11.57 13.13
C TRP A 526 -0.34 -12.90 12.70
N SER A 527 -1.11 -13.99 12.78
CA SER A 527 -0.67 -15.30 12.29
C SER A 527 -0.42 -15.33 10.77
N VAL A 528 -1.32 -14.72 9.98
CA VAL A 528 -1.13 -14.57 8.52
C VAL A 528 0.07 -13.70 8.19
N LEU A 529 0.31 -12.63 8.95
CA LEU A 529 1.47 -11.76 8.75
C LEU A 529 2.79 -12.51 9.03
N LEU A 530 2.84 -13.29 10.12
CA LEU A 530 4.00 -14.12 10.44
C LEU A 530 4.24 -15.20 9.38
N ALA A 531 3.19 -15.90 8.94
CA ALA A 531 3.30 -16.90 7.88
C ALA A 531 3.82 -16.29 6.56
N ARG A 532 3.36 -15.09 6.20
CA ARG A 532 3.83 -14.37 4.99
C ARG A 532 5.24 -13.82 5.14
N LEU A 533 5.61 -13.36 6.33
CA LEU A 533 6.97 -12.89 6.61
C LEU A 533 7.97 -14.05 6.54
N ALA A 534 7.59 -15.24 7.02
CA ALA A 534 8.40 -16.45 6.91
C ALA A 534 8.58 -16.92 5.46
N THR A 535 7.52 -16.86 4.66
CA THR A 535 7.46 -17.46 3.30
C THR A 535 7.89 -16.52 2.18
N ARG A 536 7.38 -15.28 2.17
CA ARG A 536 7.52 -14.36 1.04
C ARG A 536 8.71 -13.41 1.14
N ALA A 537 9.18 -13.11 2.36
CA ALA A 537 10.36 -12.26 2.54
C ALA A 537 11.64 -12.81 1.88
N PRO A 538 11.91 -14.14 1.88
CA PRO A 538 13.06 -14.70 1.17
C PRO A 538 12.84 -14.96 -0.32
N ALA A 539 11.60 -14.89 -0.82
CA ALA A 539 11.28 -15.29 -2.19
C ALA A 539 11.97 -14.36 -3.20
N GLY A 540 12.95 -14.90 -3.94
CA GLY A 540 13.75 -14.17 -4.93
C GLY A 540 15.10 -13.64 -4.44
N LEU A 541 15.42 -13.77 -3.14
CA LEU A 541 16.71 -13.36 -2.56
C LEU A 541 17.66 -14.54 -2.28
N GLU A 542 17.15 -15.78 -2.31
CA GLU A 542 17.92 -17.00 -1.96
C GLU A 542 18.75 -17.56 -3.13
N ASN A 543 18.62 -17.03 -4.36
CA ASN A 543 19.30 -17.58 -5.55
C ASN A 543 20.77 -17.16 -5.71
N ASP A 544 21.26 -16.15 -4.98
CA ASP A 544 22.64 -15.63 -5.14
C ASP A 544 23.69 -16.34 -4.28
N GLN A 545 23.31 -17.22 -3.34
CA GLN A 545 24.24 -17.83 -2.38
C GLN A 545 24.75 -19.23 -2.74
N GLN A 546 24.52 -19.73 -3.96
CA GLN A 546 25.13 -20.99 -4.42
C GLN A 546 26.50 -20.80 -5.08
N THR A 547 27.41 -20.07 -4.43
CA THR A 547 28.83 -20.19 -4.74
C THR A 547 29.34 -21.46 -4.07
N LYS A 548 29.70 -22.46 -4.89
CA LYS A 548 30.27 -23.74 -4.45
C LYS A 548 31.54 -23.52 -3.63
N GLY A 549 31.46 -23.70 -2.32
CA GLY A 549 32.64 -23.90 -1.46
C GLY A 549 32.55 -23.28 -0.07
N ASP A 550 31.66 -23.78 0.79
CA ASP A 550 31.97 -24.06 2.21
C ASP A 550 30.73 -24.57 2.95
N ALA A 551 30.69 -25.88 3.21
CA ALA A 551 29.55 -26.56 3.81
C ALA A 551 29.42 -26.37 5.34
N LEU A 552 30.11 -25.41 5.97
CA LEU A 552 30.21 -25.35 7.44
C LEU A 552 29.54 -24.15 8.13
N ARG A 553 29.00 -23.16 7.40
CA ARG A 553 28.19 -22.09 8.02
C ARG A 553 27.06 -21.64 7.09
N LYS A 554 25.98 -22.42 6.99
CA LYS A 554 24.68 -21.87 6.59
C LYS A 554 24.30 -20.82 7.65
N GLN A 555 24.52 -19.54 7.38
CA GLN A 555 23.93 -18.49 8.20
C GLN A 555 22.42 -18.69 8.17
N THR A 556 21.81 -18.90 9.34
CA THR A 556 20.36 -19.07 9.46
C THR A 556 19.69 -17.80 8.97
N THR A 557 19.00 -17.90 7.83
CA THR A 557 18.20 -16.81 7.29
C THR A 557 17.15 -16.39 8.31
N ILE A 558 16.78 -15.10 8.30
CA ILE A 558 15.73 -14.56 9.20
C ILE A 558 14.41 -15.34 9.00
N SER A 559 14.13 -15.77 7.77
CA SER A 559 12.99 -16.62 7.43
C SER A 559 13.02 -17.94 8.20
N ASP A 560 14.13 -18.67 8.22
CA ASP A 560 14.27 -19.93 8.97
C ASP A 560 14.16 -19.72 10.48
N SER A 561 14.68 -18.60 11.00
CA SER A 561 14.46 -18.22 12.40
C SER A 561 12.97 -18.00 12.73
N ILE A 562 12.22 -17.35 11.83
CA ILE A 562 10.77 -17.17 11.99
C ILE A 562 10.05 -18.52 11.92
N ARG A 563 10.41 -19.40 10.97
CA ARG A 563 9.81 -20.74 10.83
C ARG A 563 10.05 -21.61 12.07
N GLU A 564 11.27 -21.60 12.61
CA GLU A 564 11.61 -22.34 13.83
C GLU A 564 10.84 -21.81 15.05
N THR A 565 10.68 -20.48 15.15
CA THR A 565 9.90 -19.85 16.22
C THR A 565 8.40 -20.18 16.07
N LEU A 566 7.87 -20.17 14.84
CA LEU A 566 6.48 -20.51 14.54
C LEU A 566 6.21 -22.00 14.83
N TYR A 567 7.15 -22.89 14.50
CA TYR A 567 7.09 -24.30 14.83
C TYR A 567 7.00 -24.52 16.35
N ARG A 568 7.89 -23.91 17.15
CA ARG A 568 7.84 -24.01 18.62
C ARG A 568 6.53 -23.45 19.17
N PHE A 569 6.12 -22.29 18.68
CA PHE A 569 4.86 -21.65 19.08
C PHE A 569 3.65 -22.56 18.80
N ILE A 570 3.59 -23.24 17.65
CA ILE A 570 2.49 -24.16 17.38
C ILE A 570 2.53 -25.37 18.32
N LEU A 571 3.70 -25.94 18.60
CA LEU A 571 3.81 -27.15 19.43
C LEU A 571 3.48 -26.93 20.91
N GLU A 572 3.71 -25.74 21.46
CA GLU A 572 3.31 -25.39 22.83
C GLU A 572 1.81 -25.63 23.09
N ASP A 573 0.94 -25.36 22.11
CA ASP A 573 -0.49 -25.69 22.15
C ASP A 573 -1.00 -26.07 20.76
N PHE A 574 -0.64 -27.25 20.29
CA PHE A 574 -1.01 -27.68 18.93
C PHE A 574 -2.54 -27.83 18.74
N ARG A 575 -3.29 -28.12 19.82
CA ARG A 575 -4.75 -28.29 19.76
C ARG A 575 -5.45 -26.94 19.56
N GLY A 576 -5.06 -25.91 20.31
CA GLY A 576 -5.59 -24.56 20.15
C GLY A 576 -5.07 -23.83 18.92
N ARG A 577 -3.83 -24.12 18.50
CA ARG A 577 -3.11 -23.43 17.41
C ARG A 577 -3.14 -24.17 16.08
N LEU A 578 -3.90 -25.26 15.94
CA LEU A 578 -4.02 -26.04 14.69
C LEU A 578 -4.37 -25.19 13.46
N ASN A 579 -5.24 -24.18 13.62
CA ASN A 579 -5.60 -23.29 12.52
C ASN A 579 -4.40 -22.49 12.00
N ILE A 580 -3.50 -22.08 12.89
CA ILE A 580 -2.30 -21.32 12.54
C ILE A 580 -1.34 -22.19 11.75
N ALA A 581 -1.16 -23.45 12.17
CA ALA A 581 -0.39 -24.44 11.43
C ALA A 581 -0.90 -24.62 10.00
N ILE A 582 -2.21 -24.80 9.83
CA ILE A 582 -2.82 -24.99 8.52
C ILE A 582 -2.64 -23.74 7.64
N ILE A 583 -2.83 -22.54 8.19
CA ILE A 583 -2.60 -21.27 7.47
C ILE A 583 -1.15 -21.18 7.00
N TRP A 584 -0.20 -21.49 7.88
CA TRP A 584 1.22 -21.45 7.55
C TRP A 584 1.59 -22.46 6.46
N LEU A 585 1.17 -23.72 6.59
CA LEU A 585 1.45 -24.77 5.59
C LEU A 585 0.81 -24.47 4.23
N ASN A 586 -0.39 -23.89 4.21
CA ASN A 586 -1.02 -23.45 2.96
C ASN A 586 -0.23 -22.31 2.29
N GLU A 587 0.34 -21.40 3.08
CA GLU A 587 1.16 -20.32 2.57
C GLU A 587 2.53 -20.81 2.07
N GLU A 588 3.20 -21.73 2.79
CA GLU A 588 4.45 -22.37 2.34
C GLU A 588 4.23 -23.13 1.02
N TRP A 589 3.17 -23.94 0.93
CA TRP A 589 2.85 -24.65 -0.30
C TRP A 589 2.57 -23.70 -1.48
N TYR A 590 1.82 -22.62 -1.22
CA TYR A 590 1.52 -21.63 -2.25
C TYR A 590 2.78 -20.93 -2.74
N ASN A 591 3.69 -20.60 -1.83
CA ASN A 591 4.97 -19.99 -2.15
C ASN A 591 5.84 -20.93 -2.99
N ASP A 592 5.97 -22.20 -2.60
CA ASP A 592 6.70 -23.22 -3.36
C ASP A 592 6.16 -23.33 -4.80
N ARG A 593 4.83 -23.31 -4.99
CA ARG A 593 4.19 -23.35 -6.32
C ARG A 593 4.44 -22.09 -7.15
N ILE A 594 4.50 -20.92 -6.52
CA ILE A 594 4.85 -19.67 -7.22
C ILE A 594 6.31 -19.72 -7.67
N GLN A 595 7.22 -20.14 -6.79
CA GLN A 595 8.65 -20.20 -7.11
C GLN A 595 8.92 -21.22 -8.22
N MET A 596 8.28 -22.39 -8.19
CA MET A 596 8.35 -23.36 -9.29
C MET A 596 7.86 -22.77 -10.62
N LYS A 597 6.74 -22.03 -10.63
CA LYS A 597 6.22 -21.38 -11.84
C LYS A 597 7.15 -20.27 -12.34
N SER A 598 7.73 -19.50 -11.43
CA SER A 598 8.69 -18.45 -11.76
C SER A 598 9.95 -19.04 -12.38
N ALA A 599 10.50 -20.11 -11.79
CA ALA A 599 11.65 -20.83 -12.33
C ALA A 599 11.34 -21.49 -13.70
N ALA A 600 10.13 -22.02 -13.88
CA ALA A 600 9.71 -22.59 -15.16
C ALA A 600 9.56 -21.55 -16.28
N ASN A 601 9.14 -20.32 -15.95
CA ASN A 601 9.01 -19.22 -16.92
C ASN A 601 10.36 -18.58 -17.29
N HIS A 602 11.40 -18.78 -16.49
CA HIS A 602 12.77 -18.29 -16.74
C HIS A 602 13.66 -19.34 -17.44
N ARG A 603 13.10 -20.43 -17.94
CA ARG A 603 13.81 -21.36 -18.82
C ARG A 603 14.11 -20.66 -20.15
N ASP A 604 15.35 -20.23 -20.34
CA ASP A 604 15.89 -19.87 -21.66
C ASP A 604 16.21 -21.17 -22.43
N ASP A 605 15.98 -21.18 -23.74
CA ASP A 605 16.08 -22.35 -24.65
C ASP A 605 17.51 -22.94 -24.80
N THR A 606 18.49 -22.51 -24.01
CA THR A 606 19.92 -22.82 -24.20
C THR A 606 20.55 -23.81 -23.22
N GLU A 607 19.85 -24.27 -22.18
CA GLU A 607 20.42 -25.24 -21.21
C GLU A 607 19.46 -26.42 -20.97
N GLU A 608 19.58 -27.48 -21.77
CA GLU A 608 18.72 -28.68 -21.67
C GLU A 608 19.04 -29.60 -20.46
N ASP A 609 20.11 -29.36 -19.69
CA ASP A 609 20.62 -30.34 -18.70
C ASP A 609 20.72 -29.87 -17.23
N SER A 610 20.27 -28.67 -16.87
CA SER A 610 20.31 -28.16 -15.49
C SER A 610 18.91 -28.02 -14.87
N GLU A 611 18.47 -29.01 -14.07
CA GLU A 611 17.24 -28.88 -13.28
C GLU A 611 17.39 -27.74 -12.25
N PRO A 612 16.61 -26.65 -12.31
CA PRO A 612 16.71 -25.57 -11.35
C PRO A 612 16.26 -26.09 -9.97
N THR A 613 17.22 -26.16 -9.03
CA THR A 613 16.96 -26.66 -7.68
C THR A 613 16.28 -25.58 -6.84
N VAL A 614 14.97 -25.43 -6.99
CA VAL A 614 14.17 -24.55 -6.11
C VAL A 614 14.06 -25.21 -4.73
N PRO A 615 14.42 -24.53 -3.62
CA PRO A 615 14.29 -25.10 -2.29
C PRO A 615 12.82 -25.27 -1.92
N LEU A 616 12.36 -26.52 -1.81
CA LEU A 616 10.99 -26.86 -1.40
C LEU A 616 10.88 -26.94 0.12
N ASN A 617 10.23 -25.94 0.71
CA ASN A 617 10.14 -25.80 2.16
C ASN A 617 8.93 -26.54 2.73
N TYR A 618 7.86 -26.68 1.95
CA TYR A 618 6.60 -27.27 2.40
C TYR A 618 6.77 -28.69 2.97
N ASP A 619 7.42 -29.61 2.25
CA ASP A 619 7.54 -31.01 2.68
C ASP A 619 8.37 -31.15 3.97
N THR A 620 9.45 -30.38 4.08
CA THR A 620 10.32 -30.34 5.27
C THR A 620 9.55 -29.89 6.52
N TRP A 621 8.80 -28.79 6.42
CA TRP A 621 8.07 -28.24 7.57
C TRP A 621 6.78 -29.00 7.87
N ALA A 622 6.09 -29.53 6.86
CA ALA A 622 4.92 -30.38 7.05
C ALA A 622 5.27 -31.67 7.79
N THR A 623 6.38 -32.32 7.42
CA THR A 623 6.86 -33.54 8.10
C THR A 623 7.40 -33.25 9.50
N ARG A 624 8.19 -32.18 9.70
CA ARG A 624 8.64 -31.77 11.06
C ARG A 624 7.46 -31.44 11.97
N LEU A 625 6.47 -30.70 11.47
CA LEU A 625 5.30 -30.35 12.27
C LEU A 625 4.51 -31.59 12.67
N LEU A 626 4.30 -32.50 11.71
CA LEU A 626 3.67 -33.79 11.95
C LEU A 626 4.43 -34.58 13.02
N ASP A 627 5.72 -34.83 12.85
CA ASP A 627 6.55 -35.53 13.85
C ASP A 627 6.45 -34.89 15.24
N GLY A 628 6.45 -33.55 15.28
CA GLY A 628 6.36 -32.76 16.49
C GLY A 628 5.10 -33.03 17.29
N PHE A 629 3.92 -33.06 16.66
CA PHE A 629 2.67 -33.33 17.39
C PHE A 629 2.28 -34.81 17.45
N LEU A 630 2.76 -35.68 16.54
CA LEU A 630 2.47 -37.12 16.56
C LEU A 630 2.88 -37.78 17.88
N ALA A 631 3.99 -37.33 18.47
CA ALA A 631 4.44 -37.80 19.78
C ALA A 631 3.44 -37.53 20.91
N TYR A 632 2.63 -36.47 20.80
CA TYR A 632 1.70 -35.99 21.82
C TYR A 632 0.21 -36.29 21.51
N LEU A 633 -0.07 -37.05 20.44
CA LEU A 633 -1.41 -37.51 20.12
C LEU A 633 -1.82 -38.68 21.01
N ASP A 634 -3.03 -38.60 21.57
CA ASP A 634 -3.70 -39.70 22.25
C ASP A 634 -4.65 -40.41 21.25
N SER A 635 -5.03 -41.65 21.56
CA SER A 635 -6.04 -42.47 20.87
C SER A 635 -7.37 -41.73 20.60
N ARG A 636 -7.69 -40.69 21.38
CA ARG A 636 -8.91 -39.88 21.30
C ARG A 636 -8.81 -38.69 20.34
N ASP A 637 -7.62 -38.31 19.90
CA ASP A 637 -7.37 -37.11 19.08
C ASP A 637 -7.58 -37.31 17.58
N ILE A 638 -8.37 -38.32 17.19
CA ILE A 638 -8.70 -38.62 15.78
C ILE A 638 -9.23 -37.40 15.02
N LYS A 639 -10.02 -36.55 15.68
CA LYS A 639 -10.57 -35.34 15.06
C LYS A 639 -9.48 -34.33 14.72
N VAL A 640 -8.43 -34.23 15.53
CA VAL A 640 -7.33 -33.29 15.31
C VAL A 640 -6.46 -33.76 14.16
N LEU A 641 -6.09 -35.05 14.15
CA LEU A 641 -5.27 -35.64 13.08
C LEU A 641 -5.99 -35.63 11.73
N VAL A 642 -7.26 -36.06 11.70
CA VAL A 642 -8.08 -36.02 10.48
C VAL A 642 -8.24 -34.59 9.98
N ARG A 643 -8.52 -33.63 10.86
CA ARG A 643 -8.65 -32.22 10.50
C ARG A 643 -7.36 -31.65 9.92
N PHE A 644 -6.22 -31.94 10.54
CA PHE A 644 -4.92 -31.53 10.01
C PHE A 644 -4.70 -32.09 8.60
N LEU A 645 -4.74 -33.42 8.44
CA LEU A 645 -4.45 -34.09 7.16
C LEU A 645 -5.45 -33.71 6.06
N SER A 646 -6.68 -33.35 6.43
CA SER A 646 -7.73 -32.91 5.50
C SER A 646 -7.68 -31.44 5.16
N GLU A 647 -7.11 -30.55 5.97
CA GLU A 647 -7.05 -29.11 5.67
C GLU A 647 -5.67 -28.67 5.10
N VAL A 648 -4.67 -29.54 5.17
CA VAL A 648 -3.35 -29.38 4.56
C VAL A 648 -3.45 -29.50 3.01
N PRO A 649 -2.68 -28.69 2.24
CA PRO A 649 -2.86 -28.55 0.79
C PRO A 649 -2.45 -29.78 -0.03
N GLU A 650 -1.35 -30.44 0.31
CA GLU A 650 -0.82 -31.59 -0.42
C GLU A 650 -0.34 -32.69 0.52
N ILE A 651 -0.70 -33.94 0.23
CA ILE A 651 -0.30 -35.11 1.03
C ILE A 651 0.78 -35.85 0.26
N THR A 652 1.98 -35.88 0.80
CA THR A 652 3.16 -36.53 0.22
C THR A 652 3.38 -37.91 0.83
N ILE A 653 4.19 -38.76 0.18
CA ILE A 653 4.54 -40.10 0.66
C ILE A 653 5.20 -40.07 2.06
N PRO A 654 6.14 -39.14 2.35
CA PRO A 654 6.69 -39.02 3.70
C PRO A 654 5.62 -38.80 4.76
N ILE A 655 4.60 -37.97 4.48
CA ILE A 655 3.48 -37.71 5.40
C ILE A 655 2.71 -39.01 5.69
N THR A 656 2.38 -39.81 4.68
CA THR A 656 1.64 -41.07 4.90
C THR A 656 2.47 -42.10 5.66
N GLN A 657 3.78 -42.17 5.41
CA GLN A 657 4.71 -43.02 6.16
C GLN A 657 4.82 -42.61 7.65
N ARG A 658 4.84 -41.30 7.95
CA ARG A 658 4.80 -40.82 9.34
C ARG A 658 3.49 -41.18 10.02
N VAL A 659 2.36 -41.09 9.34
CA VAL A 659 1.08 -41.57 9.88
C VAL A 659 1.09 -43.08 10.11
N ALA A 660 1.67 -43.87 9.21
CA ALA A 660 1.83 -45.32 9.38
C ALA A 660 2.67 -45.69 10.61
N SER A 661 3.63 -44.84 11.00
CA SER A 661 4.44 -45.06 12.21
C SER A 661 3.60 -45.07 13.50
N LEU A 662 2.39 -44.49 13.50
CA LEU A 662 1.47 -44.58 14.63
C LEU A 662 0.94 -46.00 14.86
N ALA A 663 0.94 -46.85 13.83
CA ALA A 663 0.51 -48.25 13.96
C ALA A 663 1.53 -49.11 14.73
N LYS A 664 2.71 -48.58 15.07
CA LYS A 664 3.67 -49.22 15.98
C LYS A 664 3.16 -49.35 17.41
N ASP A 665 2.24 -48.47 17.80
CA ASP A 665 1.59 -48.49 19.11
C ASP A 665 0.20 -49.13 18.98
N PRO A 666 -0.06 -50.28 19.65
CA PRO A 666 -1.35 -50.97 19.67
C PRO A 666 -2.56 -50.08 19.89
N GLU A 667 -2.45 -49.10 20.79
CA GLU A 667 -3.57 -48.23 21.15
C GLU A 667 -3.91 -47.20 20.05
N ARG A 668 -2.96 -46.94 19.13
CA ARG A 668 -3.06 -45.92 18.07
C ARG A 668 -3.30 -46.52 16.68
N VAL A 669 -3.35 -47.84 16.54
CA VAL A 669 -3.64 -48.53 15.28
C VAL A 669 -4.97 -48.06 14.66
N ASN A 670 -6.02 -47.96 15.47
CA ASN A 670 -7.33 -47.52 14.98
C ASN A 670 -7.31 -46.04 14.54
N LEU A 671 -6.56 -45.18 15.26
CA LEU A 671 -6.34 -43.78 14.89
C LEU A 671 -5.66 -43.67 13.52
N CYS A 672 -4.61 -44.46 13.28
CA CYS A 672 -3.89 -44.53 12.01
C CYS A 672 -4.81 -44.97 10.85
N VAL A 673 -5.45 -46.13 10.98
CA VAL A 673 -6.27 -46.72 9.92
C VAL A 673 -7.48 -45.84 9.58
N GLN A 674 -8.16 -45.27 10.58
CA GLN A 674 -9.30 -44.38 10.35
C GLN A 674 -8.90 -43.06 9.70
N SER A 675 -7.73 -42.50 10.08
CA SER A 675 -7.21 -41.27 9.46
C SER A 675 -6.89 -41.48 7.98
N LEU A 676 -6.23 -42.60 7.64
CA LEU A 676 -5.95 -42.97 6.25
C LEU A 676 -7.24 -43.29 5.47
N MET A 677 -8.21 -43.96 6.10
CA MET A 677 -9.53 -44.21 5.50
C MET A 677 -10.26 -42.91 5.15
N TYR A 678 -10.21 -41.91 6.03
CA TYR A 678 -10.81 -40.60 5.76
C TYR A 678 -10.18 -39.94 4.53
N LEU A 679 -8.85 -40.01 4.40
CA LEU A 679 -8.13 -39.48 3.24
C LEU A 679 -8.52 -40.20 1.94
N ILE A 680 -8.63 -41.53 1.97
CA ILE A 680 -9.10 -42.35 0.84
C ILE A 680 -10.50 -41.90 0.35
N MET A 681 -11.39 -41.56 1.29
CA MET A 681 -12.76 -41.13 0.99
C MET A 681 -12.84 -39.70 0.45
N PHE A 682 -12.16 -38.74 1.07
CA PHE A 682 -12.39 -37.31 0.85
C PHE A 682 -11.27 -36.58 0.08
N ARG A 683 -10.15 -37.26 -0.22
CA ARG A 683 -9.01 -36.71 -0.98
C ARG A 683 -8.63 -37.63 -2.15
N PRO A 684 -9.35 -37.58 -3.30
CA PRO A 684 -9.08 -38.43 -4.46
C PRO A 684 -7.61 -38.45 -4.93
N PRO A 685 -6.87 -37.31 -4.97
CA PRO A 685 -5.47 -37.31 -5.40
C PRO A 685 -4.51 -38.12 -4.51
N ALA A 686 -4.80 -38.21 -3.21
CA ALA A 686 -3.97 -38.93 -2.24
C ALA A 686 -4.38 -40.40 -2.04
N ARG A 687 -5.44 -40.85 -2.73
CA ARG A 687 -6.09 -42.14 -2.50
C ARG A 687 -5.14 -43.33 -2.70
N GLU A 688 -4.45 -43.39 -3.83
CA GLU A 688 -3.55 -44.51 -4.14
C GLU A 688 -2.37 -44.59 -3.16
N MET A 689 -1.79 -43.45 -2.79
CA MET A 689 -0.71 -43.38 -1.79
C MET A 689 -1.17 -43.86 -0.42
N CYS A 690 -2.37 -43.45 0.01
CA CYS A 690 -2.96 -43.91 1.26
C CYS A 690 -3.30 -45.41 1.23
N LEU A 691 -3.80 -45.94 0.11
CA LEU A 691 -4.10 -47.36 -0.06
C LEU A 691 -2.83 -48.22 0.03
N ASN A 692 -1.75 -47.81 -0.64
CA ASN A 692 -0.45 -48.48 -0.55
C ASN A 692 0.08 -48.47 0.90
N THR A 693 -0.12 -47.35 1.61
CA THR A 693 0.29 -47.23 3.02
C THR A 693 -0.55 -48.12 3.94
N VAL A 694 -1.87 -48.24 3.69
CA VAL A 694 -2.74 -49.15 4.46
C VAL A 694 -2.39 -50.62 4.20
N GLU A 695 -2.00 -50.95 2.98
CA GLU A 695 -1.52 -52.29 2.61
C GLU A 695 -0.20 -52.63 3.32
N ASP A 696 0.74 -51.68 3.39
CA ASP A 696 1.99 -51.82 4.15
C ASP A 696 1.73 -51.99 5.66
N VAL A 697 0.81 -51.20 6.23
CA VAL A 697 0.39 -51.33 7.64
C VAL A 697 -0.27 -52.70 7.90
N TYR A 698 -1.11 -53.19 6.99
CA TYR A 698 -1.76 -54.49 7.08
C TYR A 698 -0.76 -55.65 7.11
N GLN A 699 0.30 -55.57 6.30
CA GLN A 699 1.36 -56.57 6.25
C GLN A 699 2.29 -56.51 7.46
N THR A 700 2.56 -55.30 7.95
CA THR A 700 3.56 -55.07 9.01
C THR A 700 3.02 -55.26 10.43
N TYR A 701 1.75 -54.92 10.71
CA TYR A 701 1.20 -54.91 12.07
C TYR A 701 -0.01 -55.84 12.20
N GLU A 702 0.10 -56.90 13.02
CA GLU A 702 -0.95 -57.92 13.17
C GLU A 702 -2.27 -57.37 13.70
N GLU A 703 -2.20 -56.45 14.66
CA GLU A 703 -3.36 -55.82 15.30
C GLU A 703 -4.16 -54.92 14.33
N SER A 704 -3.52 -54.47 13.25
CA SER A 704 -4.15 -53.64 12.22
C SER A 704 -4.97 -54.46 11.23
N ARG A 705 -4.76 -55.78 11.13
CA ARG A 705 -5.35 -56.64 10.09
C ARG A 705 -6.88 -56.56 10.03
N HIS A 706 -7.55 -56.54 11.19
CA HIS A 706 -9.03 -56.46 11.22
C HIS A 706 -9.57 -55.10 10.75
N ALA A 707 -8.90 -53.99 11.10
CA ALA A 707 -9.35 -52.65 10.73
C ALA A 707 -8.93 -52.30 9.27
N ALA A 708 -7.67 -52.54 8.93
CA ALA A 708 -7.12 -52.29 7.59
C ALA A 708 -7.72 -53.24 6.54
N GLY A 709 -7.95 -54.51 6.90
CA GLY A 709 -8.58 -55.50 6.00
C GLY A 709 -10.00 -55.09 5.56
N LYS A 710 -10.79 -54.48 6.44
CA LYS A 710 -12.12 -53.92 6.08
C LYS A 710 -12.02 -52.79 5.06
N VAL A 711 -10.99 -51.95 5.16
CA VAL A 711 -10.75 -50.84 4.24
C VAL A 711 -10.26 -51.38 2.89
N LEU A 712 -9.30 -52.30 2.89
CA LEU A 712 -8.76 -52.92 1.68
C LEU A 712 -9.81 -53.74 0.93
N ALA A 713 -10.63 -54.54 1.62
CA ALA A 713 -11.71 -55.29 0.98
C ALA A 713 -12.74 -54.38 0.26
N LYS A 714 -12.95 -53.16 0.77
CA LYS A 714 -13.90 -52.20 0.18
C LYS A 714 -13.31 -51.40 -0.97
N TRP A 715 -12.03 -51.03 -0.90
CA TRP A 715 -11.40 -50.08 -1.83
C TRP A 715 -10.34 -50.68 -2.76
N ARG A 716 -9.84 -51.89 -2.47
CA ARG A 716 -8.97 -52.73 -3.33
C ARG A 716 -9.32 -54.22 -3.18
N PRO A 717 -10.48 -54.67 -3.69
CA PRO A 717 -10.90 -56.07 -3.60
C PRO A 717 -10.01 -57.07 -4.37
N GLN A 718 -9.09 -56.58 -5.22
CA GLN A 718 -8.17 -57.40 -6.03
C GLN A 718 -6.74 -57.51 -5.45
N SER A 719 -6.45 -56.94 -4.27
CA SER A 719 -5.12 -57.06 -3.66
C SER A 719 -4.89 -58.49 -3.15
N LYS A 720 -3.73 -59.07 -3.51
CA LYS A 720 -3.24 -60.39 -3.03
C LYS A 720 -3.01 -60.47 -1.52
N ALA A 721 -3.15 -59.36 -0.78
CA ALA A 721 -2.94 -59.31 0.66
C ALA A 721 -4.07 -59.97 1.49
N LEU A 722 -5.18 -60.40 0.87
CA LEU A 722 -6.33 -61.01 1.57
C LEU A 722 -6.26 -62.54 1.69
N GLU A 723 -5.19 -63.21 1.24
CA GLU A 723 -5.03 -64.65 1.49
C GLU A 723 -4.54 -64.89 2.93
N PRO A 724 -5.28 -65.66 3.76
CA PRO A 724 -4.85 -65.97 5.12
C PRO A 724 -3.63 -66.88 5.11
N ALA A 725 -2.58 -66.49 5.83
CA ALA A 725 -1.34 -67.24 6.01
C ALA A 725 -1.45 -68.47 6.96
N ASP A 726 -2.63 -69.11 7.05
CA ASP A 726 -2.82 -70.31 7.86
C ASP A 726 -3.78 -71.29 7.18
N ALA A 727 -3.22 -72.30 6.52
CA ALA A 727 -3.88 -73.58 6.30
C ALA A 727 -2.80 -74.69 6.41
N PRO A 728 -2.80 -75.52 7.47
CA PRO A 728 -1.89 -76.65 7.56
C PRO A 728 -2.27 -77.70 6.51
N GLU A 729 -1.25 -78.31 5.92
CA GLU A 729 -1.34 -79.43 5.00
C GLU A 729 -2.25 -80.54 5.55
N SER A 730 -3.35 -80.83 4.85
CA SER A 730 -4.03 -82.11 4.95
C SER A 730 -4.03 -82.77 3.57
N SER A 731 -3.04 -83.63 3.39
CA SER A 731 -3.04 -84.67 2.38
C SER A 731 -4.24 -85.59 2.61
N GLU A 732 -5.21 -85.60 1.71
CA GLU A 732 -6.07 -86.78 1.53
C GLU A 732 -6.51 -86.90 0.08
N ALA A 733 -5.95 -87.90 -0.58
CA ALA A 733 -6.21 -88.30 -1.94
C ALA A 733 -7.67 -88.77 -2.11
N LYS A 734 -8.29 -88.42 -3.24
CA LYS A 734 -9.45 -89.14 -3.77
C LYS A 734 -9.11 -89.77 -5.12
N PRO A 735 -9.46 -91.05 -5.34
CA PRO A 735 -9.14 -91.76 -6.56
C PRO A 735 -10.13 -91.42 -7.68
N ILE A 736 -9.60 -91.55 -8.88
CA ILE A 736 -10.23 -91.44 -10.18
C ILE A 736 -11.26 -92.58 -10.35
N THR A 737 -12.47 -92.25 -10.80
CA THR A 737 -13.30 -93.20 -11.54
C THR A 737 -13.86 -92.52 -12.78
N SER A 738 -13.45 -93.10 -13.91
CA SER A 738 -13.87 -92.89 -15.28
C SER A 738 -15.34 -93.22 -15.54
N GLU A 739 -16.01 -92.34 -16.30
CA GLU A 739 -16.87 -92.53 -17.49
C GLU A 739 -17.56 -93.89 -17.78
N PRO A 740 -18.67 -93.92 -18.57
CA PRO A 740 -19.05 -92.94 -19.62
C PRO A 740 -20.41 -92.23 -19.46
#